data_AF-A0A957ART7-F1
#
_entry.id   AF-A0A957ART7-F1
#
_cell.length_a   1.000
_cell.length_b   1.000
_cell.length_c   1.000
_cell.angle_alpha   90.00
_cell.angle_beta   90.00
_cell.angle_gamma   90.00
#
_symmetry.space_group_name_H-M   'P 1'
#
loop_
_entity.id
_entity.type
_entity.pdbx_description
1 polymer ?
#
loop_
_entity_poly.entity_id
_entity_poly.type
_entity_poly.pdbx_seq_one_letter_code
_entity_poly.pdbx_strand_id
1 'polypeptide(L)'
;MKRLVLIISLILLLALAACDTMGPTQQEVLPTDAAAPVETTQPAPETTVPITGEEAEGTTEEAGADLRGVTWEWVSLLDPMGQTTATDPARYTITFNAGGTANVRADCNNVVASYRTDGINLVIEPGVTTLAACPEDTQDQLFLNSLGATESYVVQDGELFITMSGGSGTVIFRTATGEGSAEVPAGGLAGLTNVTWQWVSTTTPTEEIVAADPTRYTIFFSDDGTAGITADCNVGNAEHVTGEDGSMSITLGVSTLAFCEDSQDTLFRSQLETASGYRLEGDELLIDLSGGTSTMRFRNGGAPDMAAGDTELTGIMWQWVSTTTPAEETVAADPARYTITFSADGTAGITADCNVGNAEYTTGEDGSMSITLGVSTLAFCEDSQDTTFRSGLEAAAMYRIEDGALLIDLAGEAGTMRFQNGGATTTDGTAPESETLTGVTWQWVRTVTPVEEIVAADPTRYQIVFNEDGTANIKADCNTGLAVYTAGDDGALAITPGAMTLALCPEDSQATQFMSGLSAAAIYFFRDGNLHIDQFASSGTMEFAPADMAEGETGTPDKGEAVGPTAGFVGTVWQLNTIAKRDGDITINDPSRYTVAFNADGTLNLQADCNVGGAAYTTGDGNMLTITPGPMTLAFCGAGSLDQIFIGGLTNAMSYRLENGNLIIDMLYESGSMVFSPTS
;
A
#
# COMPACT_ATOMS: atom_id res chain seq x y z
N MET A 1 -63.19 55.02 -4.78
CA MET A 1 -63.44 54.65 -3.37
C MET A 1 -62.15 54.11 -2.81
N LYS A 2 -61.63 54.81 -1.79
CA LYS A 2 -61.24 54.25 -0.48
C LYS A 2 -60.06 53.27 -0.56
N ARG A 3 -58.85 53.73 -0.25
CA ARG A 3 -58.31 54.02 1.11
C ARG A 3 -57.80 52.73 1.78
N LEU A 4 -56.68 52.92 2.49
CA LEU A 4 -55.85 51.98 3.26
C LEU A 4 -54.89 51.19 2.35
N VAL A 5 -53.56 51.33 2.44
CA VAL A 5 -52.73 51.70 3.58
C VAL A 5 -51.62 52.65 3.13
N LEU A 6 -51.85 53.93 3.39
CA LEU A 6 -50.85 54.99 3.46
C LEU A 6 -51.14 55.65 4.80
N ILE A 7 -50.41 55.23 5.82
CA ILE A 7 -50.27 55.97 7.07
C ILE A 7 -48.76 56.08 7.29
N ILE A 8 -48.26 57.28 6.96
CA ILE A 8 -47.24 58.01 7.72
C ILE A 8 -45.82 57.44 7.49
N SER A 9 -45.07 57.85 6.46
CA SER A 9 -44.64 59.23 6.12
C SER A 9 -44.01 59.97 7.29
N LEU A 10 -42.87 60.62 6.99
CA LEU A 10 -42.11 61.56 7.82
C LEU A 10 -41.17 60.85 8.83
N ILE A 11 -39.86 60.84 8.64
CA ILE A 11 -38.99 61.92 8.17
C ILE A 11 -37.87 61.37 7.27
N LEU A 12 -38.06 61.66 5.98
CA LEU A 12 -37.03 61.87 4.96
C LEU A 12 -36.47 63.30 5.13
N LEU A 13 -35.21 63.49 4.70
CA LEU A 13 -34.45 64.74 4.46
C LEU A 13 -33.59 65.28 5.62
N LEU A 14 -32.27 65.09 5.53
CA LEU A 14 -31.26 65.96 4.89
C LEU A 14 -29.93 65.15 4.85
N ALA A 15 -29.06 65.13 3.84
CA ALA A 15 -28.90 65.95 2.64
C ALA A 15 -28.05 65.22 1.58
N LEU A 16 -28.31 65.58 0.31
CA LEU A 16 -27.55 65.28 -0.90
C LEU A 16 -26.16 65.95 -0.91
N ALA A 17 -25.20 65.34 -1.63
CA ALA A 17 -24.55 65.89 -2.84
C ALA A 17 -23.07 65.48 -2.97
N ALA A 18 -22.73 64.72 -4.02
CA ALA A 18 -21.60 65.01 -4.93
C ALA A 18 -21.57 64.01 -6.10
N CYS A 19 -21.67 64.57 -7.31
CA CYS A 19 -21.59 63.97 -8.66
C CYS A 19 -20.23 63.30 -8.95
N ASP A 20 -20.11 62.22 -9.72
CA ASP A 20 -20.42 61.93 -11.14
C ASP A 20 -19.25 62.27 -12.11
N THR A 21 -18.72 61.21 -12.75
CA THR A 21 -18.11 61.10 -14.11
C THR A 21 -16.93 61.99 -14.56
N MET A 22 -15.86 61.34 -15.07
CA MET A 22 -14.94 61.72 -16.18
C MET A 22 -13.95 60.53 -16.34
N GLY A 23 -13.74 59.82 -17.45
CA GLY A 23 -13.66 60.18 -18.88
C GLY A 23 -12.19 60.23 -19.33
N PRO A 24 -11.73 59.51 -20.37
CA PRO A 24 -10.30 59.28 -20.64
C PRO A 24 -9.64 60.46 -21.39
N THR A 25 -8.37 60.74 -21.09
CA THR A 25 -7.60 61.85 -21.68
C THR A 25 -6.70 61.45 -22.85
N GLN A 26 -6.44 62.47 -23.65
CA GLN A 26 -6.14 62.47 -25.08
C GLN A 26 -4.71 62.14 -25.49
N GLN A 27 -4.65 61.76 -26.77
CA GLN A 27 -3.55 61.59 -27.69
C GLN A 27 -3.05 62.97 -28.21
N GLU A 28 -1.74 63.15 -28.35
CA GLU A 28 -1.12 64.24 -29.12
C GLU A 28 -0.27 63.64 -30.26
N VAL A 29 -0.26 64.30 -31.42
CA VAL A 29 -0.05 63.69 -32.74
C VAL A 29 0.92 64.52 -33.61
N LEU A 30 1.80 63.80 -34.36
CA LEU A 30 2.50 64.10 -35.65
C LEU A 30 3.79 64.98 -35.68
N PRO A 31 4.68 64.89 -36.72
CA PRO A 31 4.54 64.17 -38.01
C PRO A 31 5.73 63.33 -38.59
N THR A 32 5.33 62.28 -39.34
CA THR A 32 5.70 61.82 -40.70
C THR A 32 7.15 61.85 -41.24
N ASP A 33 7.71 60.68 -41.61
CA ASP A 33 8.08 60.37 -43.01
C ASP A 33 8.22 58.85 -43.31
N ALA A 34 8.23 58.51 -44.59
CA ALA A 34 7.72 57.29 -45.22
C ALA A 34 8.64 56.05 -45.34
N ALA A 35 7.96 54.89 -45.40
CA ALA A 35 8.08 53.73 -46.30
C ALA A 35 9.31 52.76 -46.32
N ALA A 36 8.92 51.47 -46.24
CA ALA A 36 9.39 50.26 -46.97
C ALA A 36 10.41 49.29 -46.32
N PRO A 37 10.33 47.98 -46.67
CA PRO A 37 10.46 46.84 -45.75
C PRO A 37 11.77 46.04 -45.91
N VAL A 38 12.17 45.27 -44.88
CA VAL A 38 13.18 44.21 -45.04
C VAL A 38 12.86 43.01 -44.13
N GLU A 39 12.70 41.86 -44.77
CA GLU A 39 12.81 40.53 -44.18
C GLU A 39 14.25 40.00 -44.36
N THR A 40 14.62 39.07 -43.49
CA THR A 40 15.79 38.19 -43.46
C THR A 40 17.11 38.76 -42.91
N THR A 41 17.45 38.35 -41.68
CA THR A 41 18.59 37.45 -41.42
C THR A 41 18.68 37.12 -39.91
N GLN A 42 18.73 35.83 -39.62
CA GLN A 42 18.96 35.23 -38.30
C GLN A 42 20.45 35.34 -37.90
N PRO A 43 20.78 35.61 -36.63
CA PRO A 43 22.03 35.15 -36.04
C PRO A 43 21.81 34.01 -35.03
N ALA A 44 22.76 33.08 -35.04
CA ALA A 44 22.91 31.95 -34.11
C ALA A 44 23.64 32.42 -32.81
N PRO A 45 23.83 31.54 -31.81
CA PRO A 45 23.62 31.86 -30.39
C PRO A 45 24.83 32.49 -29.72
N GLU A 46 24.58 33.38 -28.75
CA GLU A 46 25.62 33.93 -27.87
C GLU A 46 25.74 33.15 -26.56
N THR A 47 26.99 32.77 -26.33
CA THR A 47 27.58 32.12 -25.16
C THR A 47 27.30 32.86 -23.85
N THR A 48 26.71 32.19 -22.86
CA THR A 48 26.64 32.69 -21.48
C THR A 48 27.76 32.13 -20.62
N VAL A 49 28.33 33.02 -19.80
CA VAL A 49 29.49 32.86 -18.92
C VAL A 49 29.10 32.06 -17.66
N PRO A 50 29.95 31.19 -17.08
CA PRO A 50 29.62 30.50 -15.85
C PRO A 50 29.70 31.46 -14.66
N ILE A 51 28.60 31.60 -13.92
CA ILE A 51 28.57 32.27 -12.63
C ILE A 51 28.72 31.18 -11.56
N THR A 52 29.87 31.16 -10.89
CA THR A 52 30.03 30.49 -9.59
C THR A 52 29.20 31.25 -8.55
N GLY A 53 28.04 30.70 -8.21
CA GLY A 53 27.21 31.10 -7.08
C GLY A 53 27.10 29.92 -6.13
N GLU A 54 27.60 30.11 -4.92
CA GLU A 54 27.54 29.18 -3.79
C GLU A 54 26.08 28.80 -3.48
N GLU A 55 25.87 27.50 -3.27
CA GLU A 55 24.61 26.87 -2.89
C GLU A 55 24.10 27.42 -1.54
N ALA A 56 22.84 27.82 -1.52
CA ALA A 56 22.07 27.90 -0.28
C ALA A 56 21.12 26.70 -0.28
N GLU A 57 21.50 25.64 0.42
CA GLU A 57 20.62 24.53 0.78
C GLU A 57 19.46 25.06 1.63
N GLY A 58 18.31 25.26 0.99
CA GLY A 58 17.04 25.44 1.69
C GLY A 58 16.47 24.07 2.00
N THR A 59 16.69 23.58 3.21
CA THR A 59 15.99 22.40 3.77
C THR A 59 14.49 22.63 3.66
N THR A 60 13.82 21.82 2.84
CA THR A 60 12.35 21.79 2.78
C THR A 60 11.90 21.06 4.05
N GLU A 61 11.47 21.82 5.06
CA GLU A 61 10.96 21.26 6.32
C GLU A 61 9.68 20.47 6.01
N GLU A 62 9.68 19.18 6.36
CA GLU A 62 8.57 18.28 6.06
C GLU A 62 7.29 18.73 6.80
N ALA A 63 6.16 18.80 6.11
CA ALA A 63 4.88 19.18 6.72
C ALA A 63 4.56 18.27 7.93
N GLY A 64 4.39 18.86 9.12
CA GLY A 64 4.14 18.12 10.35
C GLY A 64 5.38 17.59 11.08
N ALA A 65 6.60 17.92 10.63
CA ALA A 65 7.83 17.57 11.36
C ALA A 65 7.84 18.11 12.79
N ASP A 66 7.25 19.29 13.02
CA ASP A 66 7.13 19.95 14.31
C ASP A 66 6.13 19.27 15.27
N LEU A 67 5.26 18.39 14.76
CA LEU A 67 4.33 17.58 15.56
C LEU A 67 4.92 16.24 16.00
N ARG A 68 5.88 15.72 15.23
CA ARG A 68 6.43 14.35 15.37
C ARG A 68 7.61 14.31 16.34
N GLY A 69 7.91 13.12 16.85
CA GLY A 69 9.01 12.91 17.81
C GLY A 69 8.79 13.55 19.18
N VAL A 70 7.55 13.97 19.46
CA VAL A 70 7.12 14.59 20.70
C VAL A 70 5.84 13.90 21.17
N THR A 71 5.78 13.59 22.47
CA THR A 71 4.52 13.25 23.13
C THR A 71 3.90 14.52 23.69
N TRP A 72 2.69 14.83 23.24
CA TRP A 72 1.95 16.03 23.62
C TRP A 72 0.96 15.70 24.73
N GLU A 73 1.12 16.32 25.90
CA GLU A 73 0.19 16.22 27.03
C GLU A 73 -0.87 17.32 26.95
N TRP A 74 -2.15 16.95 27.03
CA TRP A 74 -3.25 17.91 27.01
C TRP A 74 -3.27 18.74 28.30
N VAL A 75 -3.17 20.06 28.16
CA VAL A 75 -3.17 21.01 29.28
C VAL A 75 -4.55 21.59 29.52
N SER A 76 -5.20 22.10 28.46
CA SER A 76 -6.53 22.69 28.57
C SER A 76 -7.25 22.81 27.23
N LEU A 77 -8.57 22.96 27.28
CA LEU A 77 -9.43 23.39 26.18
C LEU A 77 -9.95 24.80 26.50
N LEU A 78 -9.74 25.75 25.59
CA LEU A 78 -10.30 27.10 25.67
C LEU A 78 -11.43 27.24 24.64
N ASP A 79 -12.66 27.41 25.09
CA ASP A 79 -13.84 27.56 24.24
C ASP A 79 -14.62 28.86 24.59
N PRO A 80 -15.68 29.24 23.84
CA PRO A 80 -16.46 30.44 24.14
C PRO A 80 -17.16 30.44 25.52
N MET A 81 -17.27 29.29 26.18
CA MET A 81 -17.86 29.13 27.52
C MET A 81 -16.81 29.27 28.63
N GLY A 82 -15.52 29.08 28.33
CA GLY A 82 -14.41 29.30 29.25
C GLY A 82 -13.23 28.37 29.00
N GLN A 83 -12.34 28.29 29.99
CA GLN A 83 -11.20 27.38 29.98
C GLN A 83 -11.50 26.15 30.84
N THR A 84 -11.37 24.96 30.25
CA THR A 84 -11.43 23.67 30.94
C THR A 84 -10.02 23.07 31.00
N THR A 85 -9.47 22.88 32.20
CA THR A 85 -8.13 22.29 32.38
C THR A 85 -8.19 20.77 32.47
N ALA A 86 -7.17 20.09 31.97
CA ALA A 86 -6.98 18.67 32.23
C ALA A 86 -6.72 18.46 33.73
N THR A 87 -7.45 17.52 34.34
CA THR A 87 -7.31 17.15 35.75
C THR A 87 -5.94 16.51 36.01
N ASP A 88 -5.44 15.77 35.02
CA ASP A 88 -4.11 15.17 35.01
C ASP A 88 -3.59 15.07 33.56
N PRO A 89 -2.78 16.03 33.09
CA PRO A 89 -2.28 16.06 31.71
C PRO A 89 -1.56 14.78 31.25
N ALA A 90 -0.88 14.07 32.16
CA ALA A 90 -0.13 12.86 31.82
C ALA A 90 -1.04 11.67 31.43
N ARG A 91 -2.34 11.76 31.75
CA ARG A 91 -3.36 10.78 31.37
C ARG A 91 -3.96 11.04 29.99
N TYR A 92 -3.68 12.19 29.36
CA TYR A 92 -4.25 12.59 28.08
C TYR A 92 -3.15 12.99 27.11
N THR A 93 -2.72 12.05 26.27
CA THR A 93 -1.56 12.25 25.39
C THR A 93 -1.89 11.97 23.94
N ILE A 94 -1.21 12.66 23.05
CA ILE A 94 -1.16 12.33 21.61
C ILE A 94 0.29 12.34 21.13
N THR A 95 0.66 11.30 20.39
CA THR A 95 1.97 11.17 19.74
C THR A 95 1.74 10.98 18.24
N PHE A 96 2.21 11.91 17.42
CA PHE A 96 2.07 11.86 15.97
C PHE A 96 3.21 11.04 15.36
N ASN A 97 2.86 10.00 14.59
CA ASN A 97 3.81 9.09 13.96
C ASN A 97 4.07 9.48 12.49
N ALA A 98 5.15 8.94 11.91
CA ALA A 98 5.31 8.95 10.45
C ALA A 98 4.17 8.14 9.77
N GLY A 99 3.83 8.47 8.53
CA GLY A 99 2.78 7.75 7.78
C GLY A 99 1.33 8.17 8.09
N GLY A 100 1.11 9.24 8.88
CA GLY A 100 -0.22 9.82 9.08
C GLY A 100 -1.07 9.09 10.12
N THR A 101 -0.45 8.43 11.11
CA THR A 101 -1.13 7.84 12.27
C THR A 101 -0.71 8.54 13.57
N ALA A 102 -1.56 8.53 14.58
CA ALA A 102 -1.25 9.08 15.89
C ALA A 102 -1.75 8.15 17.01
N ASN A 103 -0.92 7.97 18.02
CA ASN A 103 -1.26 7.21 19.22
C ASN A 103 -1.86 8.15 20.25
N VAL A 104 -3.09 7.89 20.66
CA VAL A 104 -3.84 8.73 21.61
C VAL A 104 -4.13 7.94 22.87
N ARG A 105 -3.74 8.47 24.02
CA ARG A 105 -4.18 7.99 25.33
C ARG A 105 -5.23 8.96 25.86
N ALA A 106 -6.44 8.47 26.10
CA ALA A 106 -7.54 9.20 26.70
C ALA A 106 -7.87 8.57 28.06
N ASP A 107 -7.15 9.01 29.10
CA ASP A 107 -7.16 8.45 30.45
C ASP A 107 -6.68 6.99 30.50
N CYS A 108 -7.61 6.07 30.64
CA CYS A 108 -7.36 4.63 30.64
C CYS A 108 -7.62 3.99 29.26
N ASN A 109 -8.18 4.76 28.32
CA ASN A 109 -8.49 4.31 26.97
C ASN A 109 -7.36 4.64 26.01
N ASN A 110 -7.07 3.72 25.10
CA ASN A 110 -6.14 3.95 24.00
C ASN A 110 -6.91 4.02 22.68
N VAL A 111 -6.47 4.90 21.78
CA VAL A 111 -7.06 5.13 20.47
C VAL A 111 -5.94 5.30 19.45
N VAL A 112 -6.04 4.57 18.34
CA VAL A 112 -5.24 4.87 17.14
C VAL A 112 -6.03 5.85 16.29
N ALA A 113 -5.45 6.99 15.98
CA ALA A 113 -6.05 8.01 15.12
C ALA A 113 -5.29 8.07 13.78
N SER A 114 -5.99 8.36 12.68
CA SER A 114 -5.32 8.89 11.48
C SER A 114 -5.19 10.39 11.59
N TYR A 115 -4.14 10.97 11.01
CA TYR A 115 -4.00 12.41 10.87
C TYR A 115 -3.42 12.80 9.52
N ARG A 116 -3.80 13.98 9.04
CA ARG A 116 -3.26 14.60 7.82
C ARG A 116 -2.92 16.04 8.11
N THR A 117 -1.76 16.51 7.65
CA THR A 117 -1.32 17.89 7.81
C THR A 117 -0.59 18.40 6.57
N ASP A 118 -0.78 19.67 6.26
CA ASP A 118 -0.02 20.41 5.25
C ASP A 118 0.98 21.40 5.88
N GLY A 119 1.17 21.32 7.20
CA GLY A 119 2.00 22.24 7.99
C GLY A 119 1.21 23.40 8.64
N ILE A 120 -0.08 23.56 8.32
CA ILE A 120 -0.95 24.57 8.93
C ILE A 120 -2.30 23.94 9.30
N ASN A 121 -2.93 23.27 8.34
CA ASN A 121 -4.16 22.54 8.55
C ASN A 121 -3.82 21.18 9.15
N LEU A 122 -4.60 20.77 10.15
CA LEU A 122 -4.46 19.46 10.78
C LEU A 122 -5.86 18.87 10.88
N VAL A 123 -5.99 17.63 10.40
CA VAL A 123 -7.19 16.83 10.59
C VAL A 123 -6.77 15.61 11.38
N ILE A 124 -7.48 15.32 12.47
CA ILE A 124 -7.29 14.12 13.27
C ILE A 124 -8.62 13.37 13.27
N GLU A 125 -8.55 12.08 12.93
CA GLU A 125 -9.67 11.16 12.88
C GLU A 125 -9.43 10.07 13.94
N PRO A 126 -9.92 10.24 15.18
CA PRO A 126 -9.81 9.22 16.21
C PRO A 126 -10.51 7.92 15.76
N GLY A 127 -9.79 6.80 15.82
CA GLY A 127 -10.32 5.48 15.51
C GLY A 127 -11.10 4.85 16.66
N VAL A 128 -11.18 3.51 16.64
CA VAL A 128 -11.86 2.76 17.69
C VAL A 128 -11.12 2.88 19.03
N THR A 129 -11.88 2.94 20.12
CA THR A 129 -11.36 3.04 21.49
C THR A 129 -11.48 1.70 22.22
N THR A 130 -10.58 1.45 23.17
CA THR A 130 -10.56 0.23 23.99
C THR A 130 -11.74 0.08 24.97
N LEU A 131 -12.68 1.04 25.01
CA LEU A 131 -13.94 1.01 25.79
C LEU A 131 -13.78 0.56 27.26
N ALA A 132 -12.64 0.86 27.88
CA ALA A 132 -12.39 0.61 29.29
C ALA A 132 -13.20 1.58 30.16
N ALA A 133 -13.64 1.09 31.33
CA ALA A 133 -14.32 1.91 32.33
C ALA A 133 -13.29 2.75 33.10
N CYS A 134 -13.06 3.99 32.64
CA CYS A 134 -12.12 4.91 33.27
C CYS A 134 -12.65 5.47 34.62
N PRO A 135 -11.75 6.03 35.46
CA PRO A 135 -12.14 6.69 36.71
C PRO A 135 -13.25 7.74 36.55
N GLU A 136 -14.02 8.00 37.63
CA GLU A 136 -15.17 8.93 37.57
C GLU A 136 -14.80 10.38 37.21
N ASP A 137 -13.54 10.78 37.41
CA ASP A 137 -13.00 12.10 37.06
C ASP A 137 -12.45 12.17 35.62
N THR A 138 -12.68 11.12 34.81
CA THR A 138 -12.20 11.07 33.44
C THR A 138 -12.76 12.18 32.57
N GLN A 139 -11.92 12.66 31.65
CA GLN A 139 -12.21 13.65 30.62
C GLN A 139 -11.98 13.06 29.22
N ASP A 140 -11.95 11.72 29.10
CA ASP A 140 -11.65 10.98 27.88
C ASP A 140 -12.52 11.41 26.69
N GLN A 141 -13.84 11.52 26.86
CA GLN A 141 -14.77 11.93 25.81
C GLN A 141 -14.57 13.39 25.40
N LEU A 142 -14.28 14.27 26.36
CA LEU A 142 -13.99 15.67 26.05
C LEU A 142 -12.70 15.79 25.23
N PHE A 143 -11.68 15.04 25.62
CA PHE A 143 -10.39 14.99 24.94
C PHE A 143 -10.54 14.44 23.51
N LEU A 144 -11.14 13.25 23.33
CA LEU A 144 -11.32 12.62 22.02
C LEU A 144 -12.21 13.45 21.07
N ASN A 145 -13.29 14.04 21.58
CA ASN A 145 -14.15 14.92 20.77
C ASN A 145 -13.43 16.19 20.33
N SER A 146 -12.51 16.71 21.16
CA SER A 146 -11.75 17.91 20.80
C SER A 146 -10.69 17.61 19.73
N LEU A 147 -10.05 16.44 19.78
CA LEU A 147 -9.17 15.94 18.71
C LEU A 147 -9.93 15.73 17.39
N GLY A 148 -11.12 15.12 17.42
CA GLY A 148 -11.93 14.90 16.22
C GLY A 148 -12.48 16.17 15.57
N ALA A 149 -12.40 17.32 16.24
CA ALA A 149 -12.87 18.60 15.73
C ALA A 149 -11.74 19.50 15.20
N THR A 150 -10.51 18.98 15.07
CA THR A 150 -9.32 19.73 14.66
C THR A 150 -9.46 20.33 13.25
N GLU A 151 -9.08 21.60 13.09
CA GLU A 151 -9.07 22.34 11.80
C GLU A 151 -7.65 22.74 11.41
N SER A 152 -6.89 23.29 12.36
CA SER A 152 -5.52 23.76 12.14
C SER A 152 -4.71 23.65 13.43
N TYR A 153 -3.40 23.77 13.30
CA TYR A 153 -2.50 23.76 14.45
C TYR A 153 -1.38 24.80 14.31
N VAL A 154 -0.80 25.16 15.45
CA VAL A 154 0.44 25.91 15.54
C VAL A 154 1.26 25.33 16.67
N VAL A 155 2.53 25.02 16.42
CA VAL A 155 3.52 24.77 17.47
C VAL A 155 4.26 26.07 17.75
N GLN A 156 4.19 26.56 18.99
CA GLN A 156 4.89 27.78 19.41
C GLN A 156 5.43 27.61 20.82
N ASP A 157 6.69 28.02 21.04
CA ASP A 157 7.34 28.00 22.34
C ASP A 157 7.35 26.62 23.05
N GLY A 158 7.33 25.52 22.26
CA GLY A 158 7.30 24.14 22.77
C GLY A 158 5.92 23.67 23.25
N GLU A 159 4.88 24.43 22.94
CA GLU A 159 3.47 24.10 23.16
C GLU A 159 2.77 23.91 21.80
N LEU A 160 1.83 22.98 21.76
CA LEU A 160 0.99 22.71 20.59
C LEU A 160 -0.40 23.30 20.84
N PHE A 161 -0.83 24.16 19.92
CA PHE A 161 -2.15 24.77 19.91
C PHE A 161 -2.94 24.21 18.74
N ILE A 162 -4.03 23.50 19.00
CA ILE A 162 -4.96 22.99 17.98
C ILE A 162 -6.20 23.86 17.96
N THR A 163 -6.50 24.47 16.82
CA THR A 163 -7.76 25.20 16.61
C THR A 163 -8.84 24.25 16.13
N MET A 164 -10.00 24.29 16.77
CA MET A 164 -11.14 23.45 16.43
C MET A 164 -12.10 24.14 15.45
N SER A 165 -12.70 23.32 14.58
CA SER A 165 -13.63 23.72 13.53
C SER A 165 -14.77 24.60 14.03
N GLY A 166 -15.16 25.58 13.19
CA GLY A 166 -16.30 26.45 13.45
C GLY A 166 -16.11 27.43 14.62
N GLY A 167 -14.87 27.66 15.05
CA GLY A 167 -14.55 28.53 16.19
C GLY A 167 -14.98 27.94 17.54
N SER A 168 -15.05 26.60 17.63
CA SER A 168 -15.50 25.88 18.83
C SER A 168 -14.47 25.87 19.97
N GLY A 169 -13.21 26.22 19.70
CA GLY A 169 -12.20 26.45 20.73
C GLY A 169 -10.77 26.18 20.26
N THR A 170 -9.83 26.23 21.22
CA THR A 170 -8.42 25.87 21.04
C THR A 170 -8.02 24.85 22.10
N VAL A 171 -7.48 23.71 21.68
CA VAL A 171 -6.88 22.69 22.56
C VAL A 171 -5.40 23.02 22.71
N ILE A 172 -4.91 23.04 23.95
CA ILE A 172 -3.53 23.40 24.29
C ILE A 172 -2.82 22.20 24.86
N PHE A 173 -1.63 21.91 24.34
CA PHE A 173 -0.76 20.83 24.77
C PHE A 173 0.62 21.37 25.13
N ARG A 174 1.32 20.62 25.99
CA ARG A 174 2.74 20.81 26.29
C ARG A 174 3.52 19.56 25.91
N THR A 175 4.83 19.70 25.72
CA THR A 175 5.75 18.55 25.69
C THR A 175 5.71 17.80 27.01
N ALA A 176 5.68 16.46 26.95
CA ALA A 176 5.82 15.64 28.15
C ALA A 176 7.20 15.89 28.80
N THR A 177 7.23 16.21 30.09
CA THR A 177 8.50 16.46 30.79
C THR A 177 9.17 15.14 31.17
N GLY A 178 10.17 14.72 30.39
CA GLY A 178 11.10 13.66 30.79
C GLY A 178 12.18 14.19 31.72
N GLU A 179 12.05 13.95 33.03
CA GLU A 179 13.23 13.94 33.92
C GLU A 179 14.07 12.72 33.59
N GLY A 180 15.28 12.94 33.06
CA GLY A 180 16.28 11.90 32.84
C GLY A 180 16.48 11.49 31.39
N SER A 181 16.72 12.45 30.49
CA SER A 181 17.41 12.18 29.23
C SER A 181 18.84 11.74 29.54
N ALA A 182 19.03 10.42 29.67
CA ALA A 182 20.31 9.81 29.37
C ALA A 182 20.47 9.84 27.85
N GLU A 183 21.63 10.30 27.40
CA GLU A 183 22.03 10.36 26.00
C GLU A 183 21.97 8.95 25.38
N VAL A 184 20.96 8.68 24.54
CA VAL A 184 20.82 7.41 23.80
C VAL A 184 21.46 7.59 22.42
N PRO A 185 22.35 6.69 21.97
CA PRO A 185 22.88 6.74 20.62
C PRO A 185 21.80 6.32 19.61
N ALA A 186 21.74 7.03 18.48
CA ALA A 186 20.91 6.65 17.34
C ALA A 186 21.29 5.24 16.83
N GLY A 187 20.42 4.27 17.09
CA GLY A 187 20.46 2.92 16.52
C GLY A 187 19.06 2.57 16.05
N GLY A 188 18.83 2.70 14.73
CA GLY A 188 17.58 2.30 14.10
C GLY A 188 17.36 0.78 14.15
N LEU A 189 16.23 0.35 13.58
CA LEU A 189 15.65 -1.00 13.47
C LEU A 189 16.61 -2.20 13.30
N ALA A 190 17.86 -1.97 12.90
CA ALA A 190 18.89 -2.99 12.70
C ALA A 190 19.20 -3.74 14.01
N GLY A 191 18.74 -4.98 14.09
CA GLY A 191 19.03 -5.92 15.18
C GLY A 191 17.86 -6.21 16.12
N LEU A 192 16.71 -5.53 15.97
CA LEU A 192 15.48 -5.88 16.69
C LEU A 192 14.75 -7.04 16.02
N THR A 193 14.59 -6.96 14.71
CA THR A 193 13.84 -7.91 13.87
C THR A 193 14.71 -9.10 13.47
N ASN A 194 14.07 -10.19 13.04
CA ASN A 194 14.73 -11.45 12.66
C ASN A 194 15.54 -12.10 13.79
N VAL A 195 15.19 -11.80 15.04
CA VAL A 195 15.79 -12.34 16.26
C VAL A 195 14.68 -12.85 17.18
N THR A 196 14.86 -14.06 17.73
CA THR A 196 13.99 -14.57 18.79
C THR A 196 14.50 -14.07 20.14
N TRP A 197 13.74 -13.19 20.77
CA TRP A 197 14.05 -12.63 22.08
C TRP A 197 13.45 -13.48 23.19
N GLN A 198 14.29 -13.94 24.12
CA GLN A 198 13.88 -14.79 25.25
C GLN A 198 13.77 -13.94 26.52
N TRP A 199 12.59 -13.90 27.15
CA TRP A 199 12.35 -13.09 28.34
C TRP A 199 13.16 -13.60 29.53
N VAL A 200 14.01 -12.75 30.09
CA VAL A 200 14.91 -13.10 31.21
C VAL A 200 14.32 -12.62 32.53
N SER A 201 13.90 -11.36 32.59
CA SER A 201 13.27 -10.79 33.78
C SER A 201 12.48 -9.52 33.46
N THR A 202 11.64 -9.09 34.39
CA THR A 202 11.04 -7.75 34.41
C THR A 202 11.44 -7.06 35.70
N THR A 203 12.13 -5.93 35.58
CA THR A 203 12.46 -5.07 36.73
C THR A 203 11.34 -4.06 36.93
N THR A 204 10.78 -4.00 38.14
CA THR A 204 9.78 -3.02 38.56
C THR A 204 10.39 -2.09 39.64
N PRO A 205 9.71 -1.02 40.07
CA PRO A 205 10.21 -0.16 41.15
C PRO A 205 10.43 -0.90 42.49
N THR A 206 9.74 -2.02 42.70
CA THR A 206 9.69 -2.71 43.98
C THR A 206 10.42 -4.04 43.98
N GLU A 207 10.54 -4.70 42.84
CA GLU A 207 11.14 -6.04 42.72
C GLU A 207 11.58 -6.37 41.30
N GLU A 208 12.44 -7.39 41.16
CA GLU A 208 12.77 -8.03 39.88
C GLU A 208 12.02 -9.37 39.80
N ILE A 209 11.24 -9.56 38.75
CA ILE A 209 10.51 -10.79 38.46
C ILE A 209 11.31 -11.57 37.42
N VAL A 210 11.78 -12.76 37.76
CA VAL A 210 12.62 -13.57 36.87
C VAL A 210 11.77 -14.59 36.12
N ALA A 211 12.02 -14.74 34.82
CA ALA A 211 11.40 -15.79 34.02
C ALA A 211 11.88 -17.16 34.51
N ALA A 212 10.95 -18.07 34.81
CA ALA A 212 11.27 -19.40 35.33
C ALA A 212 12.12 -20.21 34.33
N ASP A 213 11.80 -20.08 33.05
CA ASP A 213 12.58 -20.60 31.93
C ASP A 213 12.47 -19.64 30.72
N PRO A 214 13.49 -18.82 30.44
CA PRO A 214 13.47 -17.86 29.33
C PRO A 214 13.17 -18.48 27.96
N THR A 215 13.48 -19.76 27.74
CA THR A 215 13.23 -20.42 26.46
C THR A 215 11.75 -20.66 26.17
N ARG A 216 10.91 -20.63 27.22
CA ARG A 216 9.45 -20.81 27.13
C ARG A 216 8.69 -19.50 26.94
N TYR A 217 9.35 -18.35 27.04
CA TYR A 217 8.71 -17.03 26.91
C TYR A 217 9.47 -16.20 25.88
N THR A 218 9.01 -16.25 24.64
CA THR A 218 9.72 -15.66 23.50
C THR A 218 8.85 -14.69 22.71
N ILE A 219 9.51 -13.71 22.10
CA ILE A 219 8.93 -12.85 21.08
C ILE A 219 9.89 -12.77 19.89
N PHE A 220 9.36 -12.92 18.68
CA PHE A 220 10.08 -12.74 17.42
C PHE A 220 9.46 -11.57 16.68
N PHE A 221 10.26 -10.54 16.35
CA PHE A 221 9.79 -9.39 15.57
C PHE A 221 10.14 -9.56 14.09
N SER A 222 9.15 -9.42 13.22
CA SER A 222 9.30 -9.47 11.77
C SER A 222 9.50 -8.08 11.18
N ASP A 223 10.10 -7.96 9.99
CA ASP A 223 10.28 -6.65 9.33
C ASP A 223 8.97 -6.01 8.84
N ASP A 224 7.89 -6.79 8.75
CA ASP A 224 6.57 -6.38 8.26
C ASP A 224 5.66 -5.76 9.33
N GLY A 225 6.16 -5.59 10.56
CA GLY A 225 5.37 -5.08 11.68
C GLY A 225 4.57 -6.15 12.43
N THR A 226 4.74 -7.44 12.12
CA THR A 226 4.16 -8.55 12.89
C THR A 226 5.15 -9.14 13.89
N ALA A 227 4.65 -9.84 14.90
CA ALA A 227 5.47 -10.55 15.86
C ALA A 227 4.85 -11.90 16.26
N GLY A 228 5.69 -12.93 16.39
CA GLY A 228 5.31 -14.23 16.94
C GLY A 228 5.61 -14.28 18.45
N ILE A 229 4.70 -14.84 19.25
CA ILE A 229 4.84 -14.92 20.71
C ILE A 229 4.67 -16.36 21.17
N THR A 230 5.62 -16.85 21.95
CA THR A 230 5.46 -18.08 22.74
C THR A 230 5.42 -17.69 24.21
N ALA A 231 4.35 -18.06 24.89
CA ALA A 231 4.11 -17.82 26.30
C ALA A 231 3.79 -19.16 26.98
N ASP A 232 4.86 -19.85 27.38
CA ASP A 232 4.84 -21.16 27.99
C ASP A 232 4.37 -22.29 27.06
N CYS A 233 3.11 -22.75 27.23
CA CYS A 233 2.46 -23.69 26.33
C CYS A 233 1.47 -23.00 25.39
N ASN A 234 1.36 -21.68 25.48
CA ASN A 234 0.54 -20.88 24.60
C ASN A 234 1.38 -20.23 23.51
N VAL A 235 0.86 -20.23 22.28
CA VAL A 235 1.45 -19.54 21.14
C VAL A 235 0.44 -18.49 20.68
N GLY A 236 0.92 -17.36 20.22
CA GLY A 236 0.09 -16.29 19.70
C GLY A 236 0.85 -15.38 18.76
N ASN A 237 0.13 -14.44 18.16
CA ASN A 237 0.70 -13.41 17.31
C ASN A 237 0.52 -12.02 17.96
N ALA A 238 1.24 -11.03 17.43
CA ALA A 238 1.08 -9.63 17.76
C ALA A 238 1.43 -8.75 16.56
N GLU A 239 1.01 -7.49 16.61
CA GLU A 239 1.53 -6.42 15.75
C GLU A 239 2.46 -5.55 16.59
N HIS A 240 3.50 -4.98 15.97
CA HIS A 240 4.40 -4.05 16.60
C HIS A 240 4.67 -2.83 15.71
N VAL A 241 4.85 -1.69 16.36
CA VAL A 241 5.25 -0.45 15.70
C VAL A 241 6.41 0.14 16.48
N THR A 242 7.47 0.54 15.77
CA THR A 242 8.67 1.14 16.38
C THR A 242 8.99 2.48 15.75
N GLY A 243 9.36 3.45 16.58
CA GLY A 243 9.89 4.75 16.13
C GLY A 243 11.42 4.78 16.10
N GLU A 244 11.97 5.69 15.31
CA GLU A 244 13.42 5.95 15.24
C GLU A 244 14.00 6.49 16.57
N ASP A 245 13.13 6.99 17.45
CA ASP A 245 13.43 7.47 18.80
C ASP A 245 13.47 6.36 19.86
N GLY A 246 13.32 5.10 19.45
CA GLY A 246 13.24 3.96 20.35
C GLY A 246 11.85 3.79 20.99
N SER A 247 10.81 4.49 20.52
CA SER A 247 9.44 4.17 20.90
C SER A 247 9.02 2.80 20.35
N MET A 248 8.20 2.07 21.10
CA MET A 248 7.64 0.79 20.68
C MET A 248 6.24 0.62 21.25
N SER A 249 5.32 0.12 20.42
CA SER A 249 4.05 -0.45 20.87
C SER A 249 3.91 -1.88 20.38
N ILE A 250 3.25 -2.72 21.18
CA ILE A 250 2.94 -4.11 20.84
C ILE A 250 1.45 -4.34 21.10
N THR A 251 0.73 -4.79 20.08
CA THR A 251 -0.69 -5.15 20.17
C THR A 251 -0.81 -6.66 20.07
N LEU A 252 -1.23 -7.32 21.15
CA LEU A 252 -1.41 -8.76 21.13
C LEU A 252 -2.58 -9.16 20.23
N GLY A 253 -2.33 -10.13 19.35
CA GLY A 253 -3.33 -10.79 18.53
C GLY A 253 -3.94 -12.01 19.22
N VAL A 254 -4.35 -12.98 18.41
CA VAL A 254 -4.95 -14.21 18.91
C VAL A 254 -3.88 -15.10 19.53
N SER A 255 -4.27 -15.89 20.52
CA SER A 255 -3.38 -16.85 21.17
C SER A 255 -4.17 -18.08 21.60
N THR A 256 -3.52 -19.23 21.62
CA THR A 256 -4.06 -20.43 22.23
C THR A 256 -4.33 -20.16 23.72
N LEU A 257 -5.38 -20.78 24.26
CA LEU A 257 -5.78 -20.64 25.67
C LEU A 257 -5.62 -21.98 26.41
N ALA A 258 -4.49 -22.63 26.20
CA ALA A 258 -4.13 -23.83 26.94
C ALA A 258 -3.81 -23.47 28.40
N PHE A 259 -4.28 -24.31 29.34
CA PHE A 259 -3.90 -24.19 30.73
C PHE A 259 -2.49 -24.75 30.92
N CYS A 260 -1.53 -23.88 31.19
CA CYS A 260 -0.16 -24.26 31.47
C CYS A 260 0.07 -24.27 33.00
N GLU A 261 0.33 -25.44 33.58
CA GLU A 261 0.61 -25.58 35.01
C GLU A 261 1.92 -24.84 35.38
N ASP A 262 1.89 -24.08 36.48
CA ASP A 262 3.04 -23.29 36.98
C ASP A 262 3.62 -22.27 35.98
N SER A 263 2.80 -21.75 35.06
CA SER A 263 3.20 -20.82 34.01
C SER A 263 3.14 -19.34 34.39
N GLN A 264 4.03 -18.55 33.79
CA GLN A 264 4.07 -17.08 33.82
C GLN A 264 3.42 -16.43 32.58
N ASP A 265 2.69 -17.18 31.76
CA ASP A 265 2.09 -16.75 30.49
C ASP A 265 1.32 -15.42 30.58
N THR A 266 0.32 -15.36 31.48
CA THR A 266 -0.52 -14.16 31.65
C THR A 266 0.30 -12.94 32.03
N LEU A 267 1.32 -13.12 32.89
CA LEU A 267 2.20 -12.02 33.29
C LEU A 267 3.02 -11.54 32.09
N PHE A 268 3.69 -12.45 31.39
CA PHE A 268 4.52 -12.14 30.23
C PHE A 268 3.73 -11.37 29.15
N ARG A 269 2.55 -11.85 28.78
CA ARG A 269 1.68 -11.22 27.77
C ARG A 269 1.16 -9.84 28.21
N SER A 270 0.65 -9.72 29.43
CA SER A 270 0.13 -8.43 29.92
C SER A 270 1.20 -7.34 30.00
N GLN A 271 2.47 -7.71 30.19
CA GLN A 271 3.57 -6.76 30.18
C GLN A 271 3.89 -6.27 28.76
N LEU A 272 3.91 -7.18 27.77
CA LEU A 272 4.12 -6.82 26.35
C LEU A 272 3.08 -5.80 25.85
N GLU A 273 1.80 -5.94 26.23
CA GLU A 273 0.73 -4.98 25.86
C GLU A 273 0.99 -3.55 26.39
N THR A 274 1.87 -3.41 27.38
CA THR A 274 2.22 -2.12 27.97
C THR A 274 3.55 -1.57 27.47
N ALA A 275 4.15 -2.17 26.43
CA ALA A 275 5.36 -1.66 25.80
C ALA A 275 5.18 -0.19 25.37
N SER A 276 6.17 0.63 25.71
CA SER A 276 6.20 2.06 25.40
C SER A 276 7.49 2.52 24.73
N GLY A 277 8.57 1.75 24.89
CA GLY A 277 9.86 1.98 24.26
C GLY A 277 10.71 0.73 24.27
N TYR A 278 11.76 0.73 23.48
CA TYR A 278 12.75 -0.34 23.44
C TYR A 278 14.16 0.21 23.32
N ARG A 279 15.12 -0.56 23.84
CA ARG A 279 16.55 -0.27 23.74
C ARG A 279 17.31 -1.57 23.50
N LEU A 280 18.22 -1.55 22.54
CA LEU A 280 19.16 -2.65 22.31
C LEU A 280 20.48 -2.33 23.01
N GLU A 281 20.88 -3.19 23.95
CA GLU A 281 22.12 -3.06 24.72
C GLU A 281 23.00 -4.29 24.50
N GLY A 282 23.85 -4.26 23.47
CA GLY A 282 24.64 -5.44 23.08
C GLY A 282 23.74 -6.53 22.49
N ASP A 283 23.73 -7.71 23.11
CA ASP A 283 22.87 -8.86 22.74
C ASP A 283 21.59 -8.93 23.61
N GLU A 284 21.23 -7.86 24.30
CA GLU A 284 19.99 -7.77 25.08
C GLU A 284 19.02 -6.76 24.47
N LEU A 285 17.74 -7.11 24.54
CA LEU A 285 16.62 -6.22 24.26
C LEU A 285 15.98 -5.82 25.59
N LEU A 286 15.84 -4.52 25.79
CA LEU A 286 15.08 -3.94 26.88
C LEU A 286 13.79 -3.35 26.32
N ILE A 287 12.65 -3.69 26.89
CA ILE A 287 11.35 -3.07 26.58
C ILE A 287 10.89 -2.30 27.81
N ASP A 288 10.78 -0.98 27.67
CA ASP A 288 10.30 -0.08 28.70
C ASP A 288 8.77 -0.07 28.72
N LEU A 289 8.19 -0.29 29.90
CA LEU A 289 6.74 -0.41 30.08
C LEU A 289 6.10 0.92 30.46
N SER A 290 4.82 1.06 30.10
CA SER A 290 4.02 2.26 30.37
C SER A 290 4.09 2.66 31.85
N GLY A 291 4.32 3.95 32.12
CA GLY A 291 4.62 4.47 33.46
C GLY A 291 6.11 4.63 33.77
N GLY A 292 7.00 4.28 32.83
CA GLY A 292 8.41 4.74 32.77
C GLY A 292 9.34 4.22 33.86
N THR A 293 8.91 3.24 34.65
CA THR A 293 9.66 2.74 35.81
C THR A 293 9.82 1.22 35.86
N SER A 294 9.27 0.51 34.87
CA SER A 294 9.43 -0.94 34.73
C SER A 294 10.00 -1.27 33.36
N THR A 295 10.89 -2.26 33.30
CA THR A 295 11.58 -2.66 32.07
C THR A 295 11.63 -4.19 32.00
N MET A 296 11.15 -4.76 30.89
CA MET A 296 11.38 -6.16 30.55
C MET A 296 12.76 -6.30 29.91
N ARG A 297 13.51 -7.32 30.32
CA ARG A 297 14.82 -7.67 29.76
C ARG A 297 14.73 -9.00 29.04
N PHE A 298 15.23 -9.03 27.81
CA PHE A 298 15.32 -10.19 26.96
C PHE A 298 16.77 -10.43 26.56
N ARG A 299 17.14 -11.69 26.41
CA ARG A 299 18.41 -12.08 25.78
C ARG A 299 18.16 -12.49 24.33
N ASN A 300 19.13 -12.23 23.47
CA ASN A 300 19.14 -12.75 22.11
C ASN A 300 19.19 -14.29 22.16
N GLY A 301 18.12 -14.94 21.71
CA GLY A 301 18.02 -16.39 21.57
C GLY A 301 18.63 -16.92 20.27
N GLY A 302 19.16 -16.03 19.42
CA GLY A 302 19.57 -16.27 18.04
C GLY A 302 18.52 -15.78 17.05
N ALA A 303 18.84 -15.89 15.75
CA ALA A 303 17.80 -16.20 14.77
C ALA A 303 17.01 -17.42 15.30
N PRO A 304 15.69 -17.53 15.02
CA PRO A 304 14.91 -18.66 15.50
C PRO A 304 15.74 -19.93 15.33
N ASP A 305 15.79 -20.76 16.39
CA ASP A 305 16.35 -22.10 16.29
C ASP A 305 15.40 -22.86 15.36
N MET A 306 15.56 -22.58 14.06
CA MET A 306 14.92 -23.25 12.96
C MET A 306 15.43 -24.65 13.09
N ALA A 307 14.62 -25.51 13.69
CA ALA A 307 14.90 -26.93 13.72
C ALA A 307 15.24 -27.31 12.28
N ALA A 308 16.53 -27.52 12.05
CA ALA A 308 17.07 -27.87 10.77
C ALA A 308 16.37 -29.15 10.34
N GLY A 309 15.49 -29.02 9.35
CA GLY A 309 14.82 -30.10 8.64
C GLY A 309 14.32 -31.22 9.55
N ASP A 310 13.04 -31.17 9.91
CA ASP A 310 12.33 -32.44 9.91
C ASP A 310 12.33 -32.96 8.46
N THR A 311 13.32 -33.80 8.15
CA THR A 311 13.48 -34.43 6.83
C THR A 311 12.29 -35.32 6.49
N GLU A 312 11.43 -35.64 7.48
CA GLU A 312 10.18 -36.37 7.27
C GLU A 312 9.02 -35.46 6.87
N LEU A 313 9.10 -34.14 7.12
CA LEU A 313 8.11 -33.14 6.71
C LEU A 313 8.45 -32.45 5.39
N THR A 314 9.74 -32.11 5.20
CA THR A 314 10.23 -31.27 4.10
C THR A 314 10.52 -32.03 2.82
N GLY A 315 10.41 -31.36 1.66
CA GLY A 315 10.69 -31.97 0.35
C GLY A 315 9.66 -33.02 -0.12
N ILE A 316 8.51 -33.06 0.56
CA ILE A 316 7.39 -33.94 0.26
C ILE A 316 6.21 -33.08 -0.19
N MET A 317 5.57 -33.49 -1.29
CA MET A 317 4.31 -32.89 -1.71
C MET A 317 3.16 -33.53 -0.93
N TRP A 318 2.66 -32.85 0.10
CA TRP A 318 1.56 -33.32 0.92
C TRP A 318 0.23 -33.00 0.25
N GLN A 319 -0.60 -34.02 0.00
CA GLN A 319 -1.92 -33.88 -0.62
C GLN A 319 -3.02 -33.98 0.43
N TRP A 320 -3.87 -32.96 0.54
CA TRP A 320 -4.95 -32.91 1.53
C TRP A 320 -6.02 -33.97 1.23
N VAL A 321 -6.30 -34.84 2.19
CA VAL A 321 -7.25 -35.95 2.06
C VAL A 321 -8.57 -35.60 2.75
N SER A 322 -8.51 -35.10 3.98
CA SER A 322 -9.70 -34.69 4.71
C SER A 322 -9.39 -33.72 5.84
N THR A 323 -10.41 -33.02 6.30
CA THR A 323 -10.42 -32.29 7.57
C THR A 323 -11.52 -32.87 8.44
N THR A 324 -11.18 -33.38 9.62
CA THR A 324 -12.12 -33.94 10.58
C THR A 324 -12.31 -33.00 11.75
N THR A 325 -13.52 -32.47 11.92
CA THR A 325 -13.93 -31.65 13.07
C THR A 325 -14.76 -32.48 14.05
N PRO A 326 -15.07 -31.99 15.26
CA PRO A 326 -16.01 -32.67 16.16
C PRO A 326 -17.43 -32.83 15.57
N ALA A 327 -17.82 -31.98 14.62
CA ALA A 327 -19.15 -31.97 14.03
C ALA A 327 -19.26 -32.89 12.80
N GLU A 328 -18.26 -32.83 11.92
CA GLU A 328 -18.27 -33.54 10.64
C GLU A 328 -16.86 -33.72 10.04
N GLU A 329 -16.76 -34.61 9.05
CA GLU A 329 -15.57 -34.82 8.23
C GLU A 329 -15.82 -34.31 6.81
N THR A 330 -14.93 -33.42 6.34
CA THR A 330 -14.90 -32.92 4.96
C THR A 330 -13.79 -33.64 4.21
N VAL A 331 -14.13 -34.35 3.14
CA VAL A 331 -13.17 -35.12 2.33
C VAL A 331 -12.84 -34.34 1.06
N ALA A 332 -11.56 -34.21 0.75
CA ALA A 332 -11.11 -33.57 -0.48
C ALA A 332 -11.62 -34.36 -1.70
N ALA A 333 -12.41 -33.69 -2.55
CA ALA A 333 -12.90 -34.26 -3.81
C ALA A 333 -11.77 -34.75 -4.74
N ASP A 334 -10.63 -34.05 -4.76
CA ASP A 334 -9.42 -34.45 -5.47
C ASP A 334 -8.16 -33.98 -4.69
N PRO A 335 -7.54 -34.85 -3.88
CA PRO A 335 -6.36 -34.52 -3.08
C PRO A 335 -5.17 -33.96 -3.88
N ALA A 336 -5.04 -34.32 -5.16
CA ALA A 336 -3.93 -33.85 -6.00
C ALA A 336 -4.03 -32.35 -6.34
N ARG A 337 -5.22 -31.75 -6.17
CA ARG A 337 -5.46 -30.32 -6.40
C ARG A 337 -5.30 -29.47 -5.14
N TYR A 338 -5.10 -30.08 -3.97
CA TYR A 338 -4.94 -29.38 -2.70
C TYR A 338 -3.65 -29.83 -2.02
N THR A 339 -2.56 -29.12 -2.29
CA THR A 339 -1.22 -29.55 -1.88
C THR A 339 -0.48 -28.49 -1.07
N ILE A 340 0.37 -28.94 -0.15
CA ILE A 340 1.37 -28.11 0.51
C ILE A 340 2.73 -28.81 0.46
N THR A 341 3.79 -28.06 0.17
CA THR A 341 5.17 -28.57 0.15
C THR A 341 6.01 -27.69 1.07
N PHE A 342 6.56 -28.27 2.14
CA PHE A 342 7.40 -27.57 3.10
C PHE A 342 8.88 -27.60 2.65
N SER A 343 9.51 -26.43 2.66
CA SER A 343 10.92 -26.23 2.32
C SER A 343 11.76 -26.06 3.59
N ALA A 344 13.00 -26.54 3.57
CA ALA A 344 13.88 -26.48 4.74
C ALA A 344 14.26 -25.06 5.20
N ASP A 345 13.93 -24.05 4.40
CA ASP A 345 14.16 -22.62 4.68
C ASP A 345 13.01 -21.94 5.45
N GLY A 346 11.96 -22.70 5.85
CA GLY A 346 10.81 -22.15 6.55
C GLY A 346 9.71 -21.62 5.63
N THR A 347 9.81 -21.86 4.32
CA THR A 347 8.75 -21.53 3.35
C THR A 347 7.93 -22.75 2.96
N ALA A 348 6.71 -22.54 2.47
CA ALA A 348 5.90 -23.60 1.90
C ALA A 348 5.19 -23.15 0.62
N GLY A 349 5.18 -24.03 -0.39
CA GLY A 349 4.39 -23.85 -1.60
C GLY A 349 3.00 -24.47 -1.44
N ILE A 350 1.96 -23.76 -1.86
CA ILE A 350 0.55 -24.17 -1.70
C ILE A 350 -0.14 -24.19 -3.06
N THR A 351 -0.92 -25.24 -3.30
CA THR A 351 -1.90 -25.28 -4.40
C THR A 351 -3.25 -25.61 -3.80
N ALA A 352 -4.24 -24.77 -4.08
CA ALA A 352 -5.61 -24.87 -3.59
C ALA A 352 -6.58 -24.79 -4.79
N ASP A 353 -6.84 -25.95 -5.36
CA ASP A 353 -7.49 -26.12 -6.67
C ASP A 353 -6.75 -25.40 -7.79
N CYS A 354 -7.40 -24.41 -8.42
CA CYS A 354 -6.80 -23.59 -9.46
C CYS A 354 -5.94 -22.45 -8.92
N ASN A 355 -5.94 -22.25 -7.59
CA ASN A 355 -5.13 -21.24 -6.94
C ASN A 355 -3.78 -21.78 -6.50
N VAL A 356 -2.72 -20.99 -6.69
CA VAL A 356 -1.37 -21.27 -6.19
C VAL A 356 -1.00 -20.14 -5.24
N GLY A 357 -0.24 -20.45 -4.20
CA GLY A 357 0.24 -19.46 -3.25
C GLY A 357 1.47 -19.95 -2.52
N ASN A 358 2.00 -19.11 -1.66
CA ASN A 358 3.07 -19.46 -0.75
C ASN A 358 2.60 -19.31 0.70
N ALA A 359 3.40 -19.81 1.63
CA ALA A 359 3.27 -19.58 3.05
C ALA A 359 4.66 -19.56 3.69
N GLU A 360 4.72 -18.97 4.87
CA GLU A 360 5.82 -19.17 5.80
C GLU A 360 5.36 -20.14 6.88
N TYR A 361 6.27 -20.96 7.39
CA TYR A 361 5.95 -21.88 8.46
C TYR A 361 7.10 -22.00 9.47
N THR A 362 6.72 -22.31 10.71
CA THR A 362 7.66 -22.63 11.78
C THR A 362 7.23 -23.93 12.44
N THR A 363 8.20 -24.68 12.97
CA THR A 363 7.96 -25.91 13.74
C THR A 363 8.83 -25.97 14.98
N GLY A 364 8.27 -26.42 16.11
CA GLY A 364 9.02 -26.72 17.32
C GLY A 364 9.35 -28.20 17.48
N GLU A 365 10.35 -28.52 18.34
CA GLU A 365 10.75 -29.90 18.66
C GLU A 365 9.62 -30.73 19.32
N ASP A 366 8.62 -30.05 19.88
CA ASP A 366 7.43 -30.65 20.50
C ASP A 366 6.31 -30.97 19.50
N GLY A 367 6.52 -30.68 18.21
CA GLY A 367 5.51 -30.84 17.17
C GLY A 367 4.59 -29.64 17.02
N SER A 368 4.87 -28.50 17.66
CA SER A 368 4.18 -27.25 17.36
C SER A 368 4.41 -26.84 15.90
N MET A 369 3.39 -26.28 15.26
CA MET A 369 3.45 -25.77 13.89
C MET A 369 2.62 -24.50 13.77
N SER A 370 3.19 -23.48 13.14
CA SER A 370 2.46 -22.28 12.69
C SER A 370 2.64 -22.15 11.18
N ILE A 371 1.57 -21.79 10.47
CA ILE A 371 1.60 -21.53 9.04
C ILE A 371 0.93 -20.17 8.79
N THR A 372 1.70 -19.24 8.21
CA THR A 372 1.20 -17.94 7.77
C THR A 372 1.04 -17.98 6.27
N LEU A 373 -0.20 -17.91 5.77
CA LEU A 373 -0.43 -17.87 4.33
C LEU A 373 0.08 -16.55 3.74
N GLY A 374 0.89 -16.66 2.70
CA GLY A 374 1.38 -15.55 1.91
C GLY A 374 0.41 -15.19 0.79
N VAL A 375 0.95 -14.59 -0.27
CA VAL A 375 0.16 -14.22 -1.44
C VAL A 375 -0.34 -15.47 -2.17
N SER A 376 -1.55 -15.37 -2.73
CA SER A 376 -2.14 -16.44 -3.51
C SER A 376 -2.91 -15.85 -4.69
N THR A 377 -2.93 -16.57 -5.80
CA THR A 377 -3.80 -16.24 -6.93
C THR A 377 -5.27 -16.24 -6.48
N LEU A 378 -6.08 -15.32 -7.02
CA LEU A 378 -7.52 -15.21 -6.70
C LEU A 378 -8.38 -15.67 -7.89
N ALA A 379 -8.02 -16.80 -8.50
CA ALA A 379 -8.83 -17.40 -9.55
C ALA A 379 -10.11 -17.98 -8.94
N PHE A 380 -11.24 -17.72 -9.59
CA PHE A 380 -12.50 -18.36 -9.26
C PHE A 380 -12.46 -19.81 -9.76
N CYS A 381 -12.43 -20.76 -8.84
CA CYS A 381 -12.48 -22.18 -9.13
C CYS A 381 -13.91 -22.70 -8.86
N GLU A 382 -14.63 -23.10 -9.91
CA GLU A 382 -15.97 -23.68 -9.79
C GLU A 382 -15.92 -24.98 -8.96
N ASP A 383 -16.84 -25.15 -8.01
CA ASP A 383 -16.93 -26.29 -7.10
C ASP A 383 -15.65 -26.57 -6.25
N SER A 384 -14.85 -25.53 -5.97
CA SER A 384 -13.63 -25.67 -5.19
C SER A 384 -13.83 -25.66 -3.67
N GLN A 385 -12.98 -26.42 -2.98
CA GLN A 385 -12.82 -26.48 -1.53
C GLN A 385 -11.65 -25.60 -1.01
N ASP A 386 -11.13 -24.69 -1.84
CA ASP A 386 -9.99 -23.79 -1.55
C ASP A 386 -10.11 -23.13 -0.17
N THR A 387 -11.25 -22.51 0.14
CA THR A 387 -11.49 -21.82 1.41
C THR A 387 -11.35 -22.72 2.62
N THR A 388 -11.83 -23.96 2.53
CA THR A 388 -11.73 -24.95 3.63
C THR A 388 -10.29 -25.42 3.81
N PHE A 389 -9.59 -25.63 2.70
CA PHE A 389 -8.19 -26.04 2.72
C PHE A 389 -7.28 -24.96 3.32
N ARG A 390 -7.40 -23.71 2.85
CA ARG A 390 -6.59 -22.57 3.31
C ARG A 390 -6.87 -22.17 4.76
N SER A 391 -8.14 -22.05 5.14
CA SER A 391 -8.49 -21.73 6.54
C SER A 391 -8.02 -22.81 7.52
N GLY A 392 -7.97 -24.07 7.09
CA GLY A 392 -7.36 -25.13 7.87
C GLY A 392 -5.84 -24.95 8.04
N LEU A 393 -5.12 -24.61 6.97
CA LEU A 393 -3.68 -24.32 7.06
C LEU A 393 -3.37 -23.13 7.97
N GLU A 394 -4.11 -22.02 7.86
CA GLU A 394 -3.98 -20.84 8.75
C GLU A 394 -4.23 -21.18 10.22
N ALA A 395 -5.05 -22.19 10.50
CA ALA A 395 -5.39 -22.61 11.85
C ALA A 395 -4.43 -23.68 12.42
N ALA A 396 -3.33 -24.01 11.73
CA ALA A 396 -2.36 -25.00 12.19
C ALA A 396 -1.81 -24.67 13.59
N ALA A 397 -1.76 -25.67 14.47
CA ALA A 397 -1.21 -25.52 15.82
C ALA A 397 -0.19 -26.60 16.16
N MET A 398 -0.48 -27.86 15.83
CA MET A 398 0.43 -28.99 16.01
C MET A 398 0.49 -29.83 14.75
N TYR A 399 1.62 -30.46 14.48
CA TYR A 399 1.74 -31.47 13.44
C TYR A 399 2.29 -32.78 14.02
N ARG A 400 1.95 -33.87 13.35
CA ARG A 400 2.56 -35.18 13.56
C ARG A 400 2.50 -35.99 12.27
N ILE A 401 3.43 -36.92 12.12
CA ILE A 401 3.44 -37.85 11.00
C ILE A 401 3.14 -39.25 11.55
N GLU A 402 2.02 -39.84 11.12
CA GLU A 402 1.58 -41.18 11.54
C GLU A 402 1.30 -42.03 10.30
N ASP A 403 1.87 -43.23 10.25
CA ASP A 403 1.70 -44.17 9.13
C ASP A 403 1.97 -43.56 7.74
N GLY A 404 2.91 -42.61 7.66
CA GLY A 404 3.29 -41.91 6.42
C GLY A 404 2.30 -40.83 5.96
N ALA A 405 1.33 -40.47 6.79
CA ALA A 405 0.43 -39.34 6.59
C ALA A 405 0.82 -38.19 7.52
N LEU A 406 0.80 -36.96 7.00
CA LEU A 406 0.91 -35.75 7.82
C LEU A 406 -0.46 -35.43 8.40
N LEU A 407 -0.53 -35.24 9.71
CA LEU A 407 -1.70 -34.74 10.42
C LEU A 407 -1.35 -33.38 11.01
N ILE A 408 -2.18 -32.38 10.73
CA ILE A 408 -2.08 -31.05 11.31
C ILE A 408 -3.31 -30.87 12.21
N ASP A 409 -3.10 -30.80 13.52
CA ASP A 409 -4.16 -30.43 14.46
C ASP A 409 -4.33 -28.91 14.45
N LEU A 410 -5.59 -28.50 14.36
CA LEU A 410 -5.99 -27.12 14.26
C LEU A 410 -6.21 -26.53 15.65
N ALA A 411 -5.94 -25.24 15.82
CA ALA A 411 -6.10 -24.53 17.07
C ALA A 411 -7.56 -24.64 17.60
N GLY A 412 -7.70 -24.83 18.92
CA GLY A 412 -9.00 -24.96 19.57
C GLY A 412 -9.68 -26.32 19.30
N GLU A 413 -10.99 -26.29 19.04
CA GLU A 413 -11.78 -27.49 18.65
C GLU A 413 -11.99 -27.57 17.12
N ALA A 414 -11.14 -26.91 16.33
CA ALA A 414 -11.29 -26.80 14.88
C ALA A 414 -11.01 -28.11 14.12
N GLY A 415 -10.41 -29.11 14.77
CA GLY A 415 -10.25 -30.47 14.23
C GLY A 415 -8.84 -30.79 13.77
N THR A 416 -8.71 -31.77 12.88
CA THR A 416 -7.43 -32.24 12.34
C THR A 416 -7.51 -32.34 10.81
N MET A 417 -6.55 -31.73 10.12
CA MET A 417 -6.32 -31.96 8.70
C MET A 417 -5.43 -33.18 8.50
N ARG A 418 -5.79 -34.05 7.56
CA ARG A 418 -5.02 -35.23 7.17
C ARG A 418 -4.52 -35.07 5.74
N PHE A 419 -3.24 -35.33 5.55
CA PHE A 419 -2.57 -35.31 4.26
C PHE A 419 -1.94 -36.67 3.96
N GLN A 420 -1.96 -37.08 2.70
CA GLN A 420 -1.20 -38.21 2.21
C GLN A 420 0.11 -37.74 1.59
N ASN A 421 1.16 -38.55 1.70
CA ASN A 421 2.42 -38.31 1.02
C ASN A 421 2.23 -38.51 -0.49
N GLY A 422 2.32 -37.44 -1.27
CA GLY A 422 2.22 -37.43 -2.73
C GLY A 422 3.51 -37.81 -3.46
N GLY A 423 4.58 -38.09 -2.71
CA GLY A 423 5.92 -38.39 -3.22
C GLY A 423 6.95 -37.34 -2.81
N ALA A 424 8.23 -37.75 -2.84
CA ALA A 424 9.33 -36.79 -2.84
C ALA A 424 9.25 -35.95 -4.10
N THR A 425 9.61 -34.67 -4.02
CA THR A 425 9.83 -33.85 -5.21
C THR A 425 10.94 -34.52 -6.03
N THR A 426 10.58 -35.26 -7.07
CA THR A 426 11.56 -36.06 -7.83
C THR A 426 12.43 -35.12 -8.65
N THR A 427 13.62 -34.80 -8.13
CA THR A 427 14.79 -34.36 -8.92
C THR A 427 15.47 -35.54 -9.63
N ASP A 428 14.71 -36.55 -10.03
CA ASP A 428 15.22 -37.65 -10.86
C ASP A 428 14.10 -38.25 -11.72
N GLY A 429 13.71 -37.48 -12.72
CA GLY A 429 13.09 -37.96 -13.95
C GLY A 429 13.76 -37.18 -15.05
N THR A 430 14.32 -37.86 -16.06
CA THR A 430 14.91 -37.23 -17.24
C THR A 430 13.91 -36.26 -17.87
N ALA A 431 14.02 -34.98 -17.49
CA ALA A 431 13.13 -33.89 -17.83
C ALA A 431 13.65 -33.20 -19.10
N PRO A 432 12.77 -32.63 -19.95
CA PRO A 432 13.20 -31.81 -21.07
C PRO A 432 13.97 -30.58 -20.54
N GLU A 433 15.00 -30.16 -21.26
CA GLU A 433 16.06 -29.22 -20.86
C GLU A 433 15.62 -27.75 -20.61
N SER A 434 14.49 -27.45 -19.98
CA SER A 434 14.13 -26.06 -19.65
C SER A 434 13.32 -25.94 -18.36
N GLU A 435 13.96 -26.21 -17.23
CA GLU A 435 13.54 -25.72 -15.91
C GLU A 435 14.43 -24.57 -15.40
N THR A 436 15.22 -23.95 -16.27
CA THR A 436 16.07 -22.80 -15.91
C THR A 436 15.49 -21.51 -16.47
N LEU A 437 15.36 -20.48 -15.63
CA LEU A 437 14.90 -19.16 -16.08
C LEU A 437 15.89 -18.54 -17.07
N THR A 438 17.19 -18.71 -16.81
CA THR A 438 18.29 -18.21 -17.63
C THR A 438 18.70 -19.20 -18.71
N GLY A 439 19.35 -18.67 -19.77
CA GLY A 439 19.91 -19.49 -20.86
C GLY A 439 18.89 -20.04 -21.85
N VAL A 440 17.59 -19.81 -21.63
CA VAL A 440 16.48 -20.20 -22.51
C VAL A 440 15.93 -18.96 -23.22
N THR A 441 15.55 -19.13 -24.49
CA THR A 441 14.76 -18.10 -25.20
C THR A 441 13.29 -18.40 -25.03
N TRP A 442 12.63 -17.59 -24.19
CA TRP A 442 11.21 -17.72 -23.89
C TRP A 442 10.38 -16.90 -24.89
N GLN A 443 9.39 -17.54 -25.52
CA GLN A 443 8.45 -16.93 -26.45
C GLN A 443 7.09 -16.76 -25.79
N TRP A 444 6.56 -15.53 -25.74
CA TRP A 444 5.24 -15.28 -25.17
C TRP A 444 4.16 -15.93 -26.02
N VAL A 445 3.40 -16.85 -25.42
CA VAL A 445 2.33 -17.62 -26.08
C VAL A 445 0.98 -16.95 -25.83
N ARG A 446 0.71 -16.56 -24.59
CA ARG A 446 -0.55 -15.93 -24.20
C ARG A 446 -0.46 -15.26 -22.84
N THR A 447 -1.44 -14.42 -22.53
CA THR A 447 -1.72 -13.93 -21.18
C THR A 447 -3.15 -14.31 -20.82
N VAL A 448 -3.33 -15.01 -19.71
CA VAL A 448 -4.65 -15.33 -19.16
C VAL A 448 -4.96 -14.32 -18.06
N THR A 449 -6.01 -13.53 -18.25
CA THR A 449 -6.50 -12.58 -17.24
C THR A 449 -7.82 -13.09 -16.65
N PRO A 450 -8.35 -12.48 -15.57
CA PRO A 450 -9.66 -12.85 -15.03
C PRO A 450 -10.84 -12.64 -15.99
N VAL A 451 -10.66 -11.86 -17.06
CA VAL A 451 -11.74 -11.44 -17.97
C VAL A 451 -11.59 -12.04 -19.37
N GLU A 452 -10.35 -12.20 -19.84
CA GLU A 452 -10.05 -12.68 -21.18
C GLU A 452 -8.68 -13.36 -21.29
N GLU A 453 -8.52 -14.13 -22.36
CA GLU A 453 -7.23 -14.70 -22.79
C GLU A 453 -6.71 -13.93 -24.00
N ILE A 454 -5.52 -13.36 -23.88
CA ILE A 454 -4.82 -12.64 -24.94
C ILE A 454 -3.78 -13.58 -25.53
N VAL A 455 -4.01 -14.10 -26.72
CA VAL A 455 -3.08 -15.01 -27.41
C VAL A 455 -2.11 -14.21 -28.27
N ALA A 456 -0.82 -14.55 -28.20
CA ALA A 456 0.18 -13.99 -29.09
C ALA A 456 -0.07 -14.49 -30.52
N ALA A 457 -0.34 -13.57 -31.45
CA ALA A 457 -0.63 -13.90 -32.85
C ALA A 457 0.56 -14.60 -33.54
N ASP A 458 1.79 -14.29 -33.10
CA ASP A 458 3.02 -14.96 -33.50
C ASP A 458 4.02 -14.89 -32.34
N PRO A 459 4.15 -15.97 -31.53
CA PRO A 459 5.07 -16.02 -30.38
C PRO A 459 6.53 -15.74 -30.74
N THR A 460 6.95 -15.98 -32.00
CA THR A 460 8.35 -15.76 -32.42
C THR A 460 8.71 -14.27 -32.52
N ARG A 461 7.71 -13.39 -32.49
CA ARG A 461 7.86 -11.93 -32.43
C ARG A 461 8.09 -11.44 -31.00
N TYR A 462 7.71 -12.18 -29.97
CA TYR A 462 7.74 -11.73 -28.58
C TYR A 462 8.63 -12.63 -27.74
N GLN A 463 9.85 -12.19 -27.46
CA GLN A 463 10.87 -13.01 -26.81
C GLN A 463 11.49 -12.30 -25.62
N ILE A 464 11.82 -13.08 -24.59
CA ILE A 464 12.69 -12.65 -23.50
C ILE A 464 13.76 -13.71 -23.23
N VAL A 465 15.00 -13.26 -23.01
CA VAL A 465 16.13 -14.10 -22.60
C VAL A 465 16.69 -13.54 -21.32
N PHE A 466 16.57 -14.26 -20.21
CA PHE A 466 17.19 -13.89 -18.93
C PHE A 466 18.66 -14.33 -18.92
N ASN A 467 19.57 -13.40 -18.63
CA ASN A 467 21.01 -13.65 -18.55
C ASN A 467 21.42 -13.81 -17.08
N GLU A 468 22.44 -14.63 -16.81
CA GLU A 468 22.93 -14.89 -15.44
C GLU A 468 23.44 -13.64 -14.69
N ASP A 469 23.68 -12.52 -15.38
CA ASP A 469 24.17 -11.28 -14.80
C ASP A 469 23.07 -10.33 -14.29
N GLY A 470 21.80 -10.79 -14.27
CA GLY A 470 20.66 -9.98 -13.84
C GLY A 470 20.11 -9.05 -14.93
N THR A 471 20.55 -9.22 -16.19
CA THR A 471 19.96 -8.51 -17.34
C THR A 471 19.09 -9.43 -18.18
N ALA A 472 18.13 -8.89 -18.90
CA ALA A 472 17.33 -9.64 -19.87
C ALA A 472 17.32 -8.95 -21.24
N ASN A 473 17.37 -9.75 -22.31
CA ASN A 473 17.19 -9.26 -23.67
C ASN A 473 15.73 -9.43 -24.07
N ILE A 474 15.10 -8.35 -24.53
CA ILE A 474 13.70 -8.35 -24.94
C ILE A 474 13.60 -8.10 -26.44
N LYS A 475 12.79 -8.91 -27.11
CA LYS A 475 12.28 -8.63 -28.46
C LYS A 475 10.77 -8.46 -28.37
N ALA A 476 10.29 -7.25 -28.56
CA ALA A 476 8.88 -6.92 -28.67
C ALA A 476 8.59 -6.62 -30.14
N ASP A 477 8.25 -7.68 -30.88
CA ASP A 477 8.04 -7.66 -32.31
C ASP A 477 9.27 -7.20 -33.11
N CYS A 478 9.18 -6.02 -33.73
CA CYS A 478 10.25 -5.45 -34.53
C CYS A 478 11.27 -4.69 -33.68
N ASN A 479 10.93 -4.44 -32.41
CA ASN A 479 11.76 -3.70 -31.48
C ASN A 479 12.51 -4.63 -30.54
N THR A 480 13.76 -4.28 -30.25
CA THR A 480 14.61 -5.00 -29.30
C THR A 480 15.10 -4.05 -28.23
N GLY A 481 15.30 -4.53 -27.02
CA GLY A 481 15.89 -3.76 -25.94
C GLY A 481 16.42 -4.63 -24.81
N LEU A 482 16.87 -3.95 -23.77
CA LEU A 482 17.40 -4.58 -22.57
C LEU A 482 16.45 -4.34 -21.40
N ALA A 483 16.49 -5.22 -20.42
CA ALA A 483 15.88 -5.04 -19.11
C ALA A 483 16.87 -5.45 -18.03
N VAL A 484 16.63 -4.97 -16.80
CA VAL A 484 17.25 -5.51 -15.59
C VAL A 484 16.18 -6.34 -14.88
N TYR A 485 16.56 -7.47 -14.31
CA TYR A 485 15.64 -8.30 -13.54
C TYR A 485 16.27 -8.79 -12.24
N THR A 486 15.41 -9.07 -11.27
CA THR A 486 15.76 -9.80 -10.04
C THR A 486 14.89 -11.03 -9.97
N ALA A 487 15.50 -12.21 -9.75
CA ALA A 487 14.80 -13.45 -9.49
C ALA A 487 15.22 -13.98 -8.12
N GLY A 488 14.28 -14.13 -7.21
CA GLY A 488 14.50 -14.76 -5.91
C GLY A 488 14.39 -16.28 -6.00
N ASP A 489 15.01 -16.99 -5.04
CA ASP A 489 14.90 -18.45 -4.90
C ASP A 489 13.46 -18.88 -4.50
N ASP A 490 12.65 -17.93 -4.04
CA ASP A 490 11.22 -18.04 -3.71
C ASP A 490 10.27 -17.86 -4.92
N GLY A 491 10.83 -17.67 -6.12
CA GLY A 491 10.05 -17.42 -7.33
C GLY A 491 9.61 -15.97 -7.51
N ALA A 492 10.03 -15.02 -6.66
CA ALA A 492 9.80 -13.61 -6.90
C ALA A 492 10.53 -13.16 -8.17
N LEU A 493 9.84 -12.43 -9.06
CA LEU A 493 10.42 -11.90 -10.29
C LEU A 493 10.00 -10.44 -10.47
N ALA A 494 10.97 -9.54 -10.51
CA ALA A 494 10.75 -8.18 -10.95
C ALA A 494 11.55 -7.93 -12.24
N ILE A 495 10.89 -7.35 -13.25
CA ILE A 495 11.53 -6.99 -14.51
C ILE A 495 11.35 -5.48 -14.69
N THR A 496 12.46 -4.79 -14.88
CA THR A 496 12.48 -3.36 -15.23
C THR A 496 12.95 -3.21 -16.67
N PRO A 497 12.02 -3.05 -17.64
CA PRO A 497 12.39 -2.78 -19.02
C PRO A 497 13.19 -1.48 -19.17
N GLY A 498 14.29 -1.56 -19.91
CA GLY A 498 15.14 -0.44 -20.26
C GLY A 498 14.82 0.12 -21.64
N ALA A 499 15.80 0.79 -22.25
CA ALA A 499 15.63 1.39 -23.57
C ALA A 499 15.39 0.32 -24.65
N MET A 500 14.35 0.55 -25.46
CA MET A 500 14.02 -0.22 -26.65
C MET A 500 14.43 0.53 -27.91
N THR A 501 14.66 -0.18 -29.02
CA THR A 501 14.70 0.45 -30.34
C THR A 501 13.34 1.09 -30.68
N LEU A 502 13.34 2.09 -31.56
CA LEU A 502 12.14 2.85 -31.95
C LEU A 502 11.79 2.61 -33.42
N ALA A 503 11.59 1.35 -33.80
CA ALA A 503 11.04 0.98 -35.08
C ALA A 503 9.51 1.01 -35.04
N LEU A 504 8.88 1.49 -36.10
CA LEU A 504 7.44 1.40 -36.28
C LEU A 504 7.08 -0.05 -36.64
N CYS A 505 6.58 -0.79 -35.67
CA CYS A 505 6.17 -2.18 -35.89
C CYS A 505 4.90 -2.26 -36.74
N PRO A 506 4.65 -3.40 -37.40
CA PRO A 506 3.42 -3.64 -38.14
C PRO A 506 2.17 -3.37 -37.28
N GLU A 507 1.05 -3.02 -37.93
CA GLU A 507 -0.19 -2.63 -37.23
C GLU A 507 -0.80 -3.74 -36.36
N ASP A 508 -0.45 -5.00 -36.61
CA ASP A 508 -0.87 -6.17 -35.83
C ASP A 508 0.04 -6.44 -34.62
N SER A 509 1.01 -5.56 -34.34
CA SER A 509 1.93 -5.72 -33.23
C SER A 509 1.22 -5.70 -31.87
N GLN A 510 1.52 -6.69 -31.05
CA GLN A 510 1.11 -6.82 -29.65
C GLN A 510 2.25 -6.42 -28.70
N ALA A 511 3.27 -5.70 -29.20
CA ALA A 511 4.43 -5.28 -28.42
C ALA A 511 4.05 -4.55 -27.12
N THR A 512 2.99 -3.73 -27.15
CA THR A 512 2.51 -3.01 -25.96
C THR A 512 1.97 -3.96 -24.88
N GLN A 513 1.17 -4.96 -25.27
CA GLN A 513 0.59 -5.93 -24.33
C GLN A 513 1.69 -6.77 -23.69
N PHE A 514 2.63 -7.22 -24.53
CA PHE A 514 3.81 -7.96 -24.10
C PHE A 514 4.67 -7.16 -23.10
N MET A 515 5.01 -5.90 -23.41
CA MET A 515 5.84 -5.06 -22.54
C MET A 515 5.14 -4.65 -21.24
N SER A 516 3.82 -4.41 -21.28
CA SER A 516 3.02 -4.14 -20.09
C SER A 516 3.04 -5.33 -19.15
N GLY A 517 2.86 -6.54 -19.69
CA GLY A 517 2.89 -7.76 -18.89
C GLY A 517 4.25 -8.02 -18.24
N LEU A 518 5.34 -7.84 -19.00
CA LEU A 518 6.70 -7.95 -18.44
C LEU A 518 6.96 -6.94 -17.32
N SER A 519 6.48 -5.70 -17.47
CA SER A 519 6.68 -4.64 -16.45
C SER A 519 5.88 -4.89 -15.17
N ALA A 520 4.81 -5.69 -15.26
CA ALA A 520 3.97 -6.03 -14.12
C ALA A 520 4.37 -7.36 -13.46
N ALA A 521 5.45 -8.01 -13.91
CA ALA A 521 5.94 -9.27 -13.36
C ALA A 521 6.14 -9.17 -11.84
N ALA A 522 5.62 -10.17 -11.13
CA ALA A 522 5.74 -10.30 -9.68
C ALA A 522 6.30 -11.66 -9.28
N ILE A 523 5.84 -12.74 -9.93
CA ILE A 523 6.22 -14.13 -9.60
C ILE A 523 6.47 -14.90 -10.90
N TYR A 524 7.40 -15.85 -10.89
CA TYR A 524 7.60 -16.80 -11.97
C TYR A 524 7.58 -18.25 -11.49
N PHE A 525 7.12 -19.15 -12.37
CA PHE A 525 7.18 -20.58 -12.14
C PHE A 525 7.20 -21.35 -13.46
N PHE A 526 7.56 -22.64 -13.40
CA PHE A 526 7.52 -23.53 -14.55
C PHE A 526 6.34 -24.49 -14.45
N ARG A 527 5.63 -24.69 -15.56
CA ARG A 527 4.56 -25.69 -15.68
C ARG A 527 4.62 -26.28 -17.08
N ASP A 528 4.64 -27.61 -17.18
CA ASP A 528 4.69 -28.33 -18.46
C ASP A 528 5.86 -27.92 -19.38
N GLY A 529 7.00 -27.48 -18.82
CA GLY A 529 8.17 -26.99 -19.57
C GLY A 529 8.03 -25.55 -20.10
N ASN A 530 6.94 -24.86 -19.77
CA ASN A 530 6.69 -23.46 -20.09
C ASN A 530 6.96 -22.56 -18.87
N LEU A 531 7.56 -21.40 -19.11
CA LEU A 531 7.71 -20.34 -18.12
C LEU A 531 6.38 -19.61 -17.98
N HIS A 532 5.93 -19.43 -16.75
CA HIS A 532 4.77 -18.61 -16.42
C HIS A 532 5.25 -17.43 -15.57
N ILE A 533 4.73 -16.23 -15.88
CA ILE A 533 4.99 -15.01 -15.13
C ILE A 533 3.64 -14.43 -14.69
N ASP A 534 3.41 -14.44 -13.38
CA ASP A 534 2.25 -13.81 -12.77
C ASP A 534 2.50 -12.34 -12.49
N GLN A 535 1.48 -11.54 -12.76
CA GLN A 535 1.55 -10.09 -12.64
C GLN A 535 0.92 -9.58 -11.33
N PHE A 536 1.46 -8.47 -10.80
CA PHE A 536 1.02 -7.84 -9.55
C PHE A 536 -0.49 -7.51 -9.54
N ALA A 537 -1.12 -7.60 -8.36
CA ALA A 537 -2.54 -7.28 -8.15
C ALA A 537 -3.53 -8.09 -9.02
N SER A 538 -3.18 -9.34 -9.39
CA SER A 538 -4.03 -10.25 -10.17
C SER A 538 -4.34 -9.79 -11.60
N SER A 539 -3.44 -9.05 -12.25
CA SER A 539 -3.64 -8.56 -13.63
C SER A 539 -3.47 -9.63 -14.72
N GLY A 540 -3.09 -10.86 -14.35
CA GLY A 540 -3.09 -12.05 -15.20
C GLY A 540 -1.74 -12.77 -15.26
N THR A 541 -1.75 -13.99 -15.82
CA THR A 541 -0.59 -14.86 -15.97
C THR A 541 -0.11 -14.84 -17.42
N MET A 542 1.13 -14.45 -17.66
CA MET A 542 1.78 -14.61 -18.95
C MET A 542 2.39 -16.01 -19.06
N GLU A 543 2.11 -16.72 -20.14
CA GLU A 543 2.69 -18.03 -20.46
C GLU A 543 3.71 -17.89 -21.60
N PHE A 544 4.85 -18.57 -21.46
CA PHE A 544 5.95 -18.57 -22.40
C PHE A 544 6.44 -19.99 -22.69
N ALA A 545 6.62 -20.30 -23.97
CA ALA A 545 7.21 -21.56 -24.41
C ALA A 545 8.69 -21.39 -24.80
N PRO A 546 9.54 -22.42 -24.66
CA PRO A 546 10.91 -22.36 -25.16
C PRO A 546 10.92 -22.34 -26.69
N ALA A 547 11.76 -21.49 -27.28
CA ALA A 547 11.79 -21.22 -28.71
C ALA A 547 12.05 -22.44 -29.62
N ASP A 548 12.56 -23.54 -29.07
CA ASP A 548 12.87 -24.77 -29.81
C ASP A 548 11.74 -25.82 -29.82
N MET A 549 10.58 -25.54 -29.20
CA MET A 549 9.47 -26.51 -29.05
C MET A 549 8.10 -26.05 -29.61
N ALA A 550 8.02 -24.98 -30.41
CA ALA A 550 6.75 -24.58 -31.02
C ALA A 550 6.53 -25.25 -32.40
N GLU A 551 5.99 -26.48 -32.42
CA GLU A 551 5.30 -27.00 -33.62
C GLU A 551 3.92 -26.32 -33.71
N GLY A 552 3.70 -25.61 -34.81
CA GLY A 552 2.62 -24.65 -34.96
C GLY A 552 1.23 -25.24 -35.19
N GLU A 553 0.22 -24.46 -34.82
CA GLU A 553 -1.11 -24.51 -35.41
C GLU A 553 -1.48 -23.13 -35.96
N THR A 554 -1.60 -23.06 -37.28
CA THR A 554 -1.96 -21.85 -38.02
C THR A 554 -3.47 -21.63 -37.98
N GLY A 555 -3.94 -20.65 -37.21
CA GLY A 555 -5.24 -20.02 -37.35
C GLY A 555 -5.17 -18.86 -38.35
N THR A 556 -6.07 -18.83 -39.34
CA THR A 556 -6.09 -17.83 -40.43
C THR A 556 -6.64 -16.48 -39.93
N PRO A 557 -6.05 -15.30 -40.25
CA PRO A 557 -6.59 -14.02 -39.85
C PRO A 557 -7.71 -13.54 -40.77
N ASP A 558 -8.84 -13.15 -40.19
CA ASP A 558 -9.87 -12.32 -40.85
C ASP A 558 -9.55 -10.84 -40.63
N LYS A 559 -9.75 -10.05 -41.68
CA LYS A 559 -9.22 -8.70 -41.85
C LYS A 559 -10.31 -7.69 -41.52
N GLY A 560 -10.29 -7.15 -40.30
CA GLY A 560 -11.12 -6.02 -39.89
C GLY A 560 -10.41 -4.69 -40.11
N GLU A 561 -10.97 -3.85 -40.98
CA GLU A 561 -10.52 -2.49 -41.31
C GLU A 561 -10.95 -1.52 -40.19
N ALA A 562 -9.99 -0.87 -39.51
CA ALA A 562 -10.28 0.12 -38.45
C ALA A 562 -10.47 1.52 -39.04
N VAL A 563 -11.68 2.06 -38.92
CA VAL A 563 -12.02 3.46 -39.14
C VAL A 563 -11.95 4.18 -37.78
N GLY A 564 -11.14 5.23 -37.65
CA GLY A 564 -11.02 5.99 -36.40
C GLY A 564 -12.34 6.66 -35.97
N PRO A 565 -12.59 6.82 -34.65
CA PRO A 565 -13.86 7.34 -34.15
C PRO A 565 -14.00 8.86 -34.34
N THR A 566 -15.17 9.30 -34.82
CA THR A 566 -15.59 10.71 -34.87
C THR A 566 -16.45 11.04 -33.64
N ALA A 567 -15.88 10.89 -32.45
CA ALA A 567 -16.60 11.21 -31.22
C ALA A 567 -16.64 12.74 -30.98
N GLY A 568 -17.78 13.27 -30.56
CA GLY A 568 -18.03 14.73 -30.45
C GLY A 568 -17.20 15.49 -29.40
N PHE A 569 -16.26 14.82 -28.72
CA PHE A 569 -15.33 15.41 -27.76
C PHE A 569 -13.90 15.54 -28.31
N VAL A 570 -13.62 15.00 -29.51
CA VAL A 570 -12.32 15.02 -30.17
C VAL A 570 -11.95 16.44 -30.62
N GLY A 571 -10.67 16.80 -30.49
CA GLY A 571 -10.13 18.11 -30.87
C GLY A 571 -10.42 19.24 -29.88
N THR A 572 -11.07 18.94 -28.75
CA THR A 572 -11.28 19.87 -27.64
C THR A 572 -10.29 19.53 -26.52
N VAL A 573 -9.70 20.54 -25.90
CA VAL A 573 -8.95 20.37 -24.64
C VAL A 573 -9.94 20.48 -23.50
N TRP A 574 -9.95 19.47 -22.64
CA TRP A 574 -10.86 19.31 -21.52
C TRP A 574 -10.08 19.44 -20.22
N GLN A 575 -10.52 20.32 -19.33
CA GLN A 575 -9.94 20.51 -18.00
C GLN A 575 -10.81 19.86 -16.92
N LEU A 576 -10.20 19.13 -16.00
CA LEU A 576 -10.91 18.39 -14.95
C LEU A 576 -11.40 19.36 -13.87
N ASN A 577 -12.70 19.33 -13.60
CA ASN A 577 -13.31 20.16 -12.55
C ASN A 577 -13.52 19.38 -11.26
N THR A 578 -13.94 18.11 -11.38
CA THR A 578 -14.41 17.32 -10.24
C THR A 578 -14.23 15.83 -10.53
N ILE A 579 -13.85 15.06 -9.51
CA ILE A 579 -13.98 13.60 -9.51
C ILE A 579 -15.08 13.26 -8.50
N ALA A 580 -16.26 12.92 -9.00
CA ALA A 580 -17.38 12.53 -8.17
C ALA A 580 -17.18 11.09 -7.70
N LYS A 581 -17.31 10.82 -6.39
CA LYS A 581 -17.20 9.48 -5.79
C LYS A 581 -18.34 9.24 -4.82
N ARG A 582 -18.56 7.97 -4.47
CA ARG A 582 -19.61 7.55 -3.52
C ARG A 582 -19.43 8.17 -2.12
N ASP A 583 -18.18 8.35 -1.70
CA ASP A 583 -17.82 8.85 -0.35
C ASP A 583 -17.59 10.37 -0.31
N GLY A 584 -17.82 11.07 -1.42
CA GLY A 584 -17.67 12.52 -1.55
C GLY A 584 -16.95 12.95 -2.83
N ASP A 585 -17.23 14.18 -3.28
CA ASP A 585 -16.65 14.74 -4.49
C ASP A 585 -15.27 15.36 -4.23
N ILE A 586 -14.27 15.02 -5.05
CA ILE A 586 -12.99 15.71 -5.07
C ILE A 586 -13.10 16.90 -6.02
N THR A 587 -13.03 18.11 -5.48
CA THR A 587 -13.03 19.35 -6.30
C THR A 587 -11.60 19.69 -6.71
N ILE A 588 -11.39 20.01 -7.99
CA ILE A 588 -10.09 20.41 -8.52
C ILE A 588 -9.95 21.92 -8.41
N ASN A 589 -9.03 22.36 -7.55
CA ASN A 589 -8.81 23.78 -7.27
C ASN A 589 -8.18 24.55 -8.45
N ASP A 590 -7.37 23.86 -9.26
CA ASP A 590 -6.77 24.40 -10.48
C ASP A 590 -6.96 23.43 -11.66
N PRO A 591 -8.13 23.47 -12.34
CA PRO A 591 -8.43 22.59 -13.47
C PRO A 591 -7.41 22.68 -14.61
N SER A 592 -6.72 23.81 -14.77
CA SER A 592 -5.77 24.02 -15.87
C SER A 592 -4.55 23.11 -15.80
N ARG A 593 -4.27 22.53 -14.62
CA ARG A 593 -3.19 21.57 -14.41
C ARG A 593 -3.60 20.12 -14.71
N TYR A 594 -4.88 19.86 -14.96
CA TYR A 594 -5.41 18.51 -15.20
C TYR A 594 -6.21 18.50 -16.50
N THR A 595 -5.52 18.27 -17.61
CA THR A 595 -6.14 18.37 -18.94
C THR A 595 -6.03 17.10 -19.74
N VAL A 596 -7.02 16.85 -20.60
CA VAL A 596 -6.98 15.82 -21.65
C VAL A 596 -7.41 16.40 -22.99
N ALA A 597 -6.77 15.99 -24.06
CA ALA A 597 -7.11 16.37 -25.43
C ALA A 597 -7.12 15.11 -26.31
N PHE A 598 -8.32 14.67 -26.70
CA PHE A 598 -8.50 13.50 -27.55
C PHE A 598 -8.29 13.86 -29.02
N ASN A 599 -7.40 13.14 -29.69
CA ASN A 599 -7.04 13.32 -31.10
C ASN A 599 -7.81 12.35 -32.00
N ALA A 600 -8.05 12.71 -33.25
CA ALA A 600 -8.85 11.88 -34.18
C ALA A 600 -8.17 10.56 -34.59
N ASP A 601 -6.88 10.39 -34.27
CA ASP A 601 -6.08 9.19 -34.57
C ASP A 601 -6.14 8.13 -33.46
N GLY A 602 -7.00 8.29 -32.45
CA GLY A 602 -7.10 7.36 -31.33
C GLY A 602 -6.04 7.58 -30.25
N THR A 603 -5.32 8.70 -30.28
CA THR A 603 -4.43 9.12 -29.18
C THR A 603 -5.05 10.26 -28.37
N LEU A 604 -4.67 10.41 -27.10
CA LEU A 604 -4.96 11.60 -26.33
C LEU A 604 -3.68 12.14 -25.71
N ASN A 605 -3.60 13.46 -25.61
CA ASN A 605 -2.58 14.14 -24.82
C ASN A 605 -3.15 14.44 -23.45
N LEU A 606 -2.36 14.31 -22.39
CA LEU A 606 -2.77 14.64 -21.04
C LEU A 606 -1.71 15.45 -20.30
N GLN A 607 -2.19 16.30 -19.41
CA GLN A 607 -1.39 16.92 -18.37
C GLN A 607 -1.95 16.48 -17.02
N ALA A 608 -1.15 15.77 -16.25
CA ALA A 608 -1.41 15.35 -14.88
C ALA A 608 -0.54 16.21 -13.96
N ASP A 609 -1.08 17.36 -13.58
CA ASP A 609 -0.40 18.37 -12.78
C ASP A 609 0.86 18.97 -13.43
N CYS A 610 2.04 18.60 -12.97
CA CYS A 610 3.32 18.95 -13.60
C CYS A 610 3.76 17.93 -14.66
N ASN A 611 3.14 16.75 -14.69
CA ASN A 611 3.48 15.69 -15.62
C ASN A 611 2.69 15.83 -16.92
N VAL A 612 3.36 15.62 -18.04
CA VAL A 612 2.74 15.59 -19.37
C VAL A 612 2.95 14.23 -19.99
N GLY A 613 1.95 13.73 -20.68
CA GLY A 613 1.98 12.41 -21.27
C GLY A 613 1.02 12.24 -22.42
N GLY A 614 1.12 11.09 -23.08
CA GLY A 614 0.16 10.62 -24.06
C GLY A 614 -0.54 9.36 -23.57
N ALA A 615 -1.69 9.06 -24.14
CA ALA A 615 -2.38 7.77 -23.99
C ALA A 615 -3.05 7.40 -25.31
N ALA A 616 -3.38 6.13 -25.50
CA ALA A 616 -4.26 5.70 -26.57
C ALA A 616 -5.70 5.65 -26.04
N TYR A 617 -6.69 5.85 -26.90
CA TYR A 617 -8.08 5.65 -26.54
C TYR A 617 -8.88 5.02 -27.67
N THR A 618 -9.90 4.26 -27.29
CA THR A 618 -10.87 3.67 -28.20
C THR A 618 -12.27 3.98 -27.73
N THR A 619 -13.20 4.14 -28.67
CA THR A 619 -14.62 4.26 -28.38
C THR A 619 -15.42 3.16 -29.06
N GLY A 620 -16.41 2.60 -28.36
CA GLY A 620 -17.28 1.54 -28.86
C GLY A 620 -18.76 1.90 -28.83
N ASP A 621 -19.61 0.93 -29.19
CA ASP A 621 -21.06 1.05 -29.08
C ASP A 621 -21.48 1.38 -27.64
N GLY A 622 -22.56 2.16 -27.47
CA GLY A 622 -23.05 2.55 -26.14
C GLY A 622 -22.19 3.59 -25.41
N ASN A 623 -21.38 4.36 -26.15
CA ASN A 623 -20.42 5.33 -25.62
C ASN A 623 -19.34 4.71 -24.72
N MET A 624 -18.97 3.45 -24.97
CA MET A 624 -17.81 2.85 -24.30
C MET A 624 -16.57 3.69 -24.60
N LEU A 625 -15.76 3.97 -23.58
CA LEU A 625 -14.48 4.68 -23.69
C LEU A 625 -13.45 3.92 -22.89
N THR A 626 -12.39 3.49 -23.54
CA THR A 626 -11.23 2.89 -22.90
C THR A 626 -10.03 3.77 -23.16
N ILE A 627 -9.22 4.02 -22.13
CA ILE A 627 -8.00 4.81 -22.22
C ILE A 627 -6.84 3.97 -21.70
N THR A 628 -5.82 3.82 -22.53
CA THR A 628 -4.59 3.08 -22.20
C THR A 628 -3.45 4.07 -22.01
N PRO A 629 -2.92 4.24 -20.79
CA PRO A 629 -1.81 5.14 -20.52
C PRO A 629 -0.61 4.86 -21.44
N GLY A 630 -0.02 5.92 -21.95
CA GLY A 630 1.22 5.89 -22.73
C GLY A 630 2.36 6.57 -21.97
N PRO A 631 3.47 6.86 -22.66
CA PRO A 631 4.62 7.51 -22.04
C PRO A 631 4.26 8.85 -21.42
N MET A 632 4.79 9.09 -20.23
CA MET A 632 4.65 10.35 -19.52
C MET A 632 5.94 10.74 -18.80
N THR A 633 6.09 12.03 -18.51
CA THR A 633 7.12 12.48 -17.58
C THR A 633 6.80 11.96 -16.17
N LEU A 634 7.83 11.64 -15.39
CA LEU A 634 7.71 11.17 -14.01
C LEU A 634 8.35 12.19 -13.04
N ALA A 635 7.95 13.45 -13.17
CA ALA A 635 8.35 14.49 -12.24
C ALA A 635 7.48 14.43 -10.97
N PHE A 636 8.10 14.65 -9.81
CA PHE A 636 7.35 14.82 -8.57
C PHE A 636 6.63 16.18 -8.58
N CYS A 637 5.30 16.16 -8.60
CA CYS A 637 4.49 17.38 -8.74
C CYS A 637 4.11 18.07 -7.41
N GLY A 638 4.65 17.58 -6.29
CA GLY A 638 4.33 18.03 -4.95
C GLY A 638 3.24 17.19 -4.28
N ALA A 639 3.21 17.16 -2.95
CA ALA A 639 2.34 16.28 -2.17
C ALA A 639 0.83 16.58 -2.30
N GLY A 640 0.46 17.79 -2.74
CA GLY A 640 -0.92 18.17 -3.04
C GLY A 640 -1.35 17.86 -4.48
N SER A 641 -0.50 17.20 -5.26
CA SER A 641 -0.82 16.80 -6.62
C SER A 641 -1.85 15.68 -6.63
N LEU A 642 -2.78 15.75 -7.58
CA LEU A 642 -3.76 14.72 -7.86
C LEU A 642 -3.38 13.92 -9.12
N ASP A 643 -2.13 14.00 -9.57
CA ASP A 643 -1.64 13.39 -10.81
C ASP A 643 -1.94 11.87 -10.86
N GLN A 644 -1.62 11.13 -9.81
CA GLN A 644 -1.87 9.68 -9.73
C GLN A 644 -3.36 9.35 -9.72
N ILE A 645 -4.17 10.15 -9.00
CA ILE A 645 -5.63 9.97 -8.93
C ILE A 645 -6.26 10.27 -10.29
N PHE A 646 -5.76 11.30 -10.99
CA PHE A 646 -6.21 11.69 -12.32
C PHE A 646 -5.90 10.60 -13.36
N ILE A 647 -4.67 10.09 -13.40
CA ILE A 647 -4.25 9.02 -14.32
C ILE A 647 -5.01 7.72 -14.03
N GLY A 648 -5.15 7.36 -12.74
CA GLY A 648 -5.91 6.21 -12.31
C GLY A 648 -7.38 6.29 -12.74
N GLY A 649 -8.00 7.47 -12.62
CA GLY A 649 -9.36 7.70 -13.10
C GLY A 649 -9.52 7.53 -14.61
N LEU A 650 -8.56 8.07 -15.40
CA LEU A 650 -8.56 7.90 -16.85
C LEU A 650 -8.39 6.44 -17.27
N THR A 651 -7.49 5.70 -16.61
CA THR A 651 -7.24 4.27 -16.88
C THR A 651 -8.46 3.40 -16.59
N ASN A 652 -9.30 3.83 -15.63
CA ASN A 652 -10.53 3.16 -15.25
C ASN A 652 -11.76 3.60 -16.08
N ALA A 653 -11.57 4.38 -17.15
CA ALA A 653 -12.67 4.79 -18.02
C ALA A 653 -13.44 3.58 -18.57
N MET A 654 -14.77 3.61 -18.43
CA MET A 654 -15.70 2.60 -18.95
C MET A 654 -16.56 3.19 -20.07
N SER A 655 -17.13 4.37 -19.82
CA SER A 655 -18.00 5.05 -20.77
C SER A 655 -17.85 6.56 -20.69
N TYR A 656 -18.33 7.26 -21.70
CA TYR A 656 -18.39 8.72 -21.71
C TYR A 656 -19.79 9.25 -22.01
N ARG A 657 -20.05 10.47 -21.55
CA ARG A 657 -21.23 11.24 -21.97
C ARG A 657 -20.89 12.72 -22.04
N LEU A 658 -21.61 13.41 -22.92
CA LEU A 658 -21.56 14.86 -23.06
C LEU A 658 -22.84 15.45 -22.49
N GLU A 659 -22.72 16.20 -21.38
CA GLU A 659 -23.87 16.78 -20.68
C GLU A 659 -23.60 18.26 -20.39
N ASN A 660 -24.53 19.14 -20.80
CA ASN A 660 -24.43 20.58 -20.59
C ASN A 660 -23.12 21.23 -21.08
N GLY A 661 -22.49 20.65 -22.11
CA GLY A 661 -21.20 21.10 -22.65
C GLY A 661 -19.97 20.54 -21.93
N ASN A 662 -20.15 19.73 -20.90
CA ASN A 662 -19.08 19.04 -20.17
C ASN A 662 -18.87 17.62 -20.72
N LEU A 663 -17.63 17.15 -20.68
CA LEU A 663 -17.29 15.74 -20.87
C LEU A 663 -17.32 15.06 -19.51
N ILE A 664 -18.07 13.97 -19.42
CA ILE A 664 -18.13 13.14 -18.21
C ILE A 664 -17.65 11.75 -18.59
N ILE A 665 -16.64 11.25 -17.87
CA ILE A 665 -16.11 9.91 -18.02
C ILE A 665 -16.56 9.09 -16.81
N ASP A 666 -17.31 8.02 -17.04
CA ASP A 666 -17.71 7.07 -16.01
C ASP A 666 -16.64 6.02 -15.82
N MET A 667 -16.34 5.72 -14.56
CA MET A 667 -15.31 4.76 -14.19
C MET A 667 -15.92 3.38 -13.86
N LEU A 668 -15.14 2.31 -14.01
CA LEU A 668 -15.55 0.94 -13.71
C LEU A 668 -16.08 0.77 -12.26
N TYR A 669 -16.92 -0.24 -12.03
CA TYR A 669 -17.36 -0.72 -10.71
C TYR A 669 -18.06 0.32 -9.80
N GLU A 670 -18.84 1.25 -10.35
CA GLU A 670 -19.48 2.34 -9.60
C GLU A 670 -18.49 3.28 -8.87
N SER A 671 -17.22 3.33 -9.31
CA SER A 671 -16.17 4.16 -8.70
C SER A 671 -16.40 5.67 -8.85
N GLY A 672 -17.44 6.07 -9.58
CA GLY A 672 -17.86 7.44 -9.79
C GLY A 672 -17.57 7.97 -11.20
N SER A 673 -17.51 9.30 -11.36
CA SER A 673 -17.30 9.94 -12.66
C SER A 673 -16.31 11.09 -12.59
N MET A 674 -15.51 11.26 -13.64
CA MET A 674 -14.66 12.43 -13.84
C MET A 674 -15.40 13.46 -14.70
N VAL A 675 -15.52 14.70 -14.21
CA VAL A 675 -16.27 15.77 -14.87
C VAL A 675 -15.30 16.83 -15.39
N PHE A 676 -15.33 17.06 -16.70
CA PHE A 676 -14.46 18.00 -17.39
C PHE A 676 -15.25 19.11 -18.07
N SER A 677 -14.70 20.31 -18.08
CA SER A 677 -15.19 21.43 -18.91
C SER A 677 -14.25 21.67 -20.09
N PRO A 678 -14.75 22.21 -21.22
CA PRO A 678 -13.86 22.62 -22.30
C PRO A 678 -13.04 23.83 -21.86
N THR A 679 -11.76 23.86 -22.22
CA THR A 679 -10.95 25.08 -22.06
C THR A 679 -11.51 26.16 -22.99
N SER A 680 -11.70 27.38 -22.47
CA SER A 680 -12.22 28.54 -23.22
C SER A 680 -11.24 29.11 -24.23
#